data_AF-A0A850CHM5-F1
#
_entry.id   AF-A0A850CHM5-F1
#
_cell.length_a   1.000
_cell.length_b   1.000
_cell.length_c   1.000
_cell.angle_alpha   90.00
_cell.angle_beta   90.00
_cell.angle_gamma   90.00
#
_symmetry.space_group_name_H-M   'P 1'
#
loop_
_entity.id
_entity.type
_entity.pdbx_description
1 polymer ?
#
loop_
_entity_poly.entity_id
_entity_poly.type
_entity_poly.pdbx_seq_one_letter_code
_entity_poly.pdbx_strand_id
1 'polypeptide(L)'
;MNTTRKHVLAMGLCLVSAAAGAPLAAATTTSTTATPVSTSLTNTVTDTVGDLLATLDTRAVTKAVVPVGATKDAVAALLRTAGAGARATWDARFGTLRALRADGYLTAARTGTAVDIARDWLASQPAAFGLSAAQVQGLTVARDHALPGTGTHVVSFVQTFAGAPAARGGRLNVAVASDGRVLSYAGETASGSALVGAWVLGETGALLKVAGTLAPGTAYAPVADGTQAGFMTFSRGPFAGPGYVRKVAFPTKTGPVAAYKVFFIKSQTEAWEVIVDGTTGAVLHRTSVVQFDEPHGTVYDNYPGAANGGQPRQQSFGATAESPKGWVDLTGATGTGVTTLGNNADTYANWSNFIAPVDNAPRPVSPTGHFDYAYSNQWAATKGQTTPPSYAEDLDPAATNLFFQHNRIHDEYYALGFTETAGNFQTDNGGKGGQGGDAIRGLVQAGAASGGAPTYTGRDNAYMLTLDDGIPPWSGMFLWEPIDDAFEGPHRDGSFDMSVIQHEYTHGLSNRYVAGGGALGSQQAGSMGEGWSDWYALNHGFNAGLLTKPIVGDYVTGNPTRGIRNWNYDQNPTTFGDIGYDLTGPEVHADGEIWTATLWDLRKALVARYGAAKGAAVAAQLVTDGMPLTAPNPSFLDARDGILSADLDRYHGDNTALIWSVFAKRGAGVSASSQTGDDTDPRPAFDVPAAASNGTVALTLVNATTGQPIPNARIILGRFEARVSSLVRTGTTGGATVKAVTGTYPLTVQAPGFGTQTIEGFSVTAGRNTAKKISLAPNLASTAAGAQVVSVSSQDDGAPAKFAFDDTAASVWSTKAGSTAYNAGPDERVTVKLAAPATVSSVRVSAYKATNASRFAALKGFTVQTSLDGVTWKTVRTGAFGYQAPRPTAPDLNYTTFALGTPTKAAYLRFFVDSVQGDTTKYAQVAEIEAFGSGATVANGTVTPDAPYGDQGTITVNNPAAGDPTGLQNVFGVTGTEMNTACTFPPASQGVDGWVTKLPAGFSDGLHSVAVKGTSPLDATVGHDLDLYFLDSACALTGSTATSSADESAPIPPGTVYVLTHLYTGANVAVDIKATDNR
;
A
#
# COMPACT_ATOMS: atom_id res chain seq x y z
N MET A 1 -51.37 0.78 18.41
CA MET A 1 -51.69 -0.08 19.58
C MET A 1 -50.61 -1.14 19.71
N ASN A 2 -50.28 -1.52 20.94
CA ASN A 2 -49.79 -2.81 21.47
C ASN A 2 -49.20 -3.87 20.48
N THR A 3 -48.07 -4.54 20.77
CA THR A 3 -47.18 -4.51 21.96
C THR A 3 -45.82 -5.21 21.73
N THR A 4 -44.87 -4.93 22.63
CA THR A 4 -43.76 -5.80 23.15
C THR A 4 -42.62 -6.30 22.24
N ARG A 5 -41.42 -5.84 22.60
CA ARG A 5 -40.10 -6.49 22.43
C ARG A 5 -40.07 -7.93 22.99
N LYS A 6 -39.17 -8.80 22.49
CA LYS A 6 -38.09 -9.42 23.32
C LYS A 6 -37.07 -10.28 22.54
N HIS A 7 -35.82 -9.82 22.62
CA HIS A 7 -34.51 -10.48 22.67
C HIS A 7 -34.29 -12.02 22.70
N VAL A 8 -33.05 -12.36 22.29
CA VAL A 8 -32.10 -13.40 22.80
C VAL A 8 -31.81 -14.67 21.95
N LEU A 9 -30.53 -15.03 22.00
CA LEU A 9 -29.74 -16.12 21.40
C LEU A 9 -30.43 -17.50 21.28
N ALA A 10 -30.01 -18.30 20.29
CA ALA A 10 -29.07 -19.44 20.50
C ALA A 10 -28.88 -20.33 19.25
N MET A 11 -27.76 -21.06 19.17
CA MET A 11 -27.61 -22.23 18.31
C MET A 11 -28.48 -23.39 18.82
N GLY A 12 -29.00 -24.24 17.93
CA GLY A 12 -29.77 -25.43 18.29
C GLY A 12 -29.85 -26.46 17.18
N LEU A 13 -28.89 -27.39 17.13
CA LEU A 13 -28.90 -28.52 16.20
C LEU A 13 -29.86 -29.62 16.69
N CYS A 14 -30.75 -30.13 15.84
CA CYS A 14 -31.40 -31.43 16.08
C CYS A 14 -31.90 -32.10 14.79
N LEU A 15 -32.02 -33.43 14.80
CA LEU A 15 -32.49 -34.27 13.69
C LEU A 15 -34.00 -34.54 13.80
N VAL A 16 -34.62 -35.18 12.78
CA VAL A 16 -35.12 -36.58 12.86
C VAL A 16 -36.01 -36.98 11.66
N SER A 17 -35.74 -38.18 11.12
CA SER A 17 -36.60 -39.10 10.32
C SER A 17 -37.22 -38.68 8.97
N ALA A 18 -37.01 -39.56 7.98
CA ALA A 18 -38.10 -40.35 7.39
C ALA A 18 -37.58 -41.76 6.99
N ALA A 19 -38.43 -42.79 7.12
CA ALA A 19 -38.23 -44.15 6.56
C ALA A 19 -39.21 -44.35 5.39
N ALA A 20 -39.30 -45.46 4.63
CA ALA A 20 -38.71 -46.81 4.66
C ALA A 20 -38.54 -47.30 3.18
N GLY A 21 -38.23 -48.55 2.81
CA GLY A 21 -38.11 -49.82 3.54
C GLY A 21 -37.55 -50.95 2.65
N ALA A 22 -37.48 -52.18 3.19
CA ALA A 22 -36.80 -53.36 2.60
C ALA A 22 -37.81 -54.25 1.78
N PRO A 23 -37.59 -55.56 1.42
CA PRO A 23 -36.57 -56.53 1.87
C PRO A 23 -36.06 -57.67 0.92
N LEU A 24 -35.06 -58.44 1.41
CA LEU A 24 -34.86 -59.92 1.29
C LEU A 24 -34.62 -60.57 -0.11
N ALA A 25 -33.96 -61.75 -0.27
CA ALA A 25 -33.43 -62.75 0.68
C ALA A 25 -32.20 -63.57 0.14
N ALA A 26 -31.57 -64.35 1.04
CA ALA A 26 -30.94 -65.69 0.87
C ALA A 26 -29.89 -65.94 -0.26
N ALA A 27 -28.62 -66.25 0.05
CA ALA A 27 -28.05 -67.55 0.51
C ALA A 27 -27.76 -68.55 -0.66
N THR A 28 -26.71 -69.40 -0.65
CA THR A 28 -26.24 -70.31 0.41
C THR A 28 -24.71 -70.55 0.45
N THR A 29 -24.25 -71.40 1.38
CA THR A 29 -22.84 -71.65 1.75
C THR A 29 -22.41 -73.12 1.57
N THR A 30 -21.10 -73.39 1.45
CA THR A 30 -20.29 -74.60 1.87
C THR A 30 -18.96 -74.63 1.08
N SER A 31 -17.83 -75.20 1.55
CA SER A 31 -17.40 -75.60 2.90
C SER A 31 -15.86 -75.79 2.98
N THR A 32 -15.32 -75.55 4.18
CA THR A 32 -14.07 -76.04 4.79
C THR A 32 -13.70 -77.50 4.43
N THR A 33 -12.45 -78.03 4.48
CA THR A 33 -11.23 -77.80 5.32
C THR A 33 -10.00 -78.45 4.56
N ALA A 34 -8.72 -78.60 4.96
CA ALA A 34 -7.93 -78.48 6.21
C ALA A 34 -6.40 -78.24 5.99
N THR A 35 -5.59 -78.46 7.03
CA THR A 35 -4.11 -78.33 7.23
C THR A 35 -3.40 -79.72 7.31
N PRO A 36 -2.03 -79.91 7.45
CA PRO A 36 -1.06 -79.07 8.20
C PRO A 36 0.44 -78.94 7.77
N VAL A 37 0.98 -77.74 8.02
CA VAL A 37 2.22 -77.38 8.79
C VAL A 37 3.47 -78.30 8.80
N SER A 38 4.63 -77.74 8.41
CA SER A 38 5.87 -77.77 9.23
C SER A 38 6.83 -76.60 8.91
N THR A 39 7.79 -76.32 9.80
CA THR A 39 8.37 -74.98 10.04
C THR A 39 9.83 -74.74 9.57
N SER A 40 10.08 -73.54 9.02
CA SER A 40 11.22 -72.60 9.24
C SER A 40 11.43 -71.75 7.96
N LEU A 41 11.78 -70.46 7.97
CA LEU A 41 12.61 -69.63 8.89
C LEU A 41 11.93 -68.29 9.27
N THR A 42 12.56 -67.53 10.18
CA THR A 42 12.01 -66.30 10.81
C THR A 42 12.53 -64.99 10.22
N ASN A 43 11.65 -63.97 10.20
CA ASN A 43 11.91 -62.52 10.22
C ASN A 43 12.83 -61.89 9.15
N THR A 44 12.24 -61.15 8.19
CA THR A 44 12.51 -59.70 8.05
C THR A 44 11.43 -58.97 7.23
N VAL A 45 11.14 -57.73 7.65
CA VAL A 45 10.53 -56.58 6.94
C VAL A 45 9.23 -56.75 6.13
N THR A 46 8.24 -55.94 6.48
CA THR A 46 7.06 -55.60 5.67
C THR A 46 7.34 -54.40 4.77
N ASP A 47 7.72 -54.63 3.51
CA ASP A 47 7.76 -53.55 2.51
C ASP A 47 6.32 -53.21 2.09
N THR A 48 5.87 -51.99 2.37
CA THR A 48 4.57 -51.50 1.88
C THR A 48 4.71 -50.90 0.48
N VAL A 49 3.59 -50.70 -0.22
CA VAL A 49 3.56 -50.21 -1.61
C VAL A 49 4.27 -48.85 -1.77
N GLY A 50 4.42 -48.06 -0.70
CA GLY A 50 5.19 -46.81 -0.69
C GLY A 50 6.68 -47.00 -0.97
N ASP A 51 7.33 -48.01 -0.38
CA ASP A 51 8.77 -48.24 -0.56
C ASP A 51 9.12 -48.70 -1.97
N LEU A 52 8.23 -49.47 -2.61
CA LEU A 52 8.36 -49.85 -4.03
C LEU A 52 8.28 -48.63 -4.98
N LEU A 53 7.49 -47.60 -4.62
CA LEU A 53 7.45 -46.34 -5.37
C LEU A 53 8.71 -45.49 -5.11
N ALA A 54 9.23 -45.47 -3.88
CA ALA A 54 10.42 -44.71 -3.51
C ALA A 54 11.75 -45.33 -4.00
N THR A 55 11.83 -46.65 -4.15
CA THR A 55 13.09 -47.35 -4.47
C THR A 55 13.44 -47.42 -5.96
N LEU A 56 12.47 -47.20 -6.84
CA LEU A 56 12.57 -47.36 -8.30
C LEU A 56 12.40 -46.07 -9.12
N ASP A 57 11.83 -44.99 -8.56
CA ASP A 57 11.78 -43.71 -9.25
C ASP A 57 13.18 -43.08 -9.36
N THR A 58 13.74 -43.12 -10.57
CA THR A 58 15.06 -42.54 -10.90
C THR A 58 15.19 -41.02 -10.64
N ARG A 59 14.11 -40.32 -10.27
CA ARG A 59 14.15 -38.92 -9.79
C ARG A 59 14.57 -38.80 -8.31
N ALA A 60 14.27 -39.80 -7.48
CA ALA A 60 14.45 -39.76 -6.03
C ALA A 60 15.80 -40.37 -5.60
N VAL A 61 16.89 -39.58 -5.68
CA VAL A 61 18.24 -40.06 -5.32
C VAL A 61 18.48 -40.00 -3.80
N THR A 62 17.84 -40.90 -3.06
CA THR A 62 18.02 -41.04 -1.60
C THR A 62 19.41 -41.54 -1.19
N LYS A 63 20.14 -42.19 -2.11
CA LYS A 63 21.55 -42.58 -1.93
C LYS A 63 22.26 -42.62 -3.28
N ALA A 64 23.28 -41.78 -3.45
CA ALA A 64 24.03 -41.68 -4.71
C ALA A 64 24.88 -42.92 -4.99
N VAL A 65 24.94 -43.33 -6.25
CA VAL A 65 25.85 -44.37 -6.75
C VAL A 65 27.25 -43.77 -6.94
N VAL A 66 28.21 -44.24 -6.15
CA VAL A 66 29.61 -43.76 -6.20
C VAL A 66 30.31 -44.38 -7.43
N PRO A 67 30.96 -43.57 -8.29
CA PRO A 67 31.72 -44.09 -9.43
C PRO A 67 32.86 -45.04 -9.00
N VAL A 68 33.01 -46.17 -9.72
CA VAL A 68 34.07 -47.14 -9.49
C VAL A 68 35.45 -46.59 -9.91
N GLY A 69 36.54 -47.16 -9.36
CA GLY A 69 37.91 -46.68 -9.59
C GLY A 69 38.23 -46.48 -11.07
N ALA A 70 38.10 -47.53 -11.88
CA ALA A 70 38.39 -47.48 -13.31
C ALA A 70 37.62 -46.39 -14.09
N THR A 71 36.40 -46.04 -13.66
CA THR A 71 35.62 -44.94 -14.24
C THR A 71 36.16 -43.57 -13.82
N LYS A 72 36.56 -43.41 -12.55
CA LYS A 72 37.25 -42.20 -12.06
C LYS A 72 38.57 -41.98 -12.78
N ASP A 73 39.36 -43.04 -12.95
CA ASP A 73 40.67 -43.01 -13.60
C ASP A 73 40.55 -42.66 -15.09
N ALA A 74 39.56 -43.23 -15.79
CA ALA A 74 39.27 -42.92 -17.18
C ALA A 74 38.73 -41.49 -17.38
N VAL A 75 37.88 -40.98 -16.48
CA VAL A 75 37.45 -39.56 -16.50
C VAL A 75 38.63 -38.63 -16.20
N ALA A 76 39.53 -39.00 -15.27
CA ALA A 76 40.76 -38.27 -15.00
C ALA A 76 41.77 -38.33 -16.18
N ALA A 77 41.70 -39.35 -17.04
CA ALA A 77 42.43 -39.38 -18.32
C ALA A 77 41.81 -38.40 -19.33
N LEU A 78 40.48 -38.42 -19.52
CA LEU A 78 39.78 -37.48 -20.40
C LEU A 78 40.00 -36.01 -20.00
N LEU A 79 39.93 -35.69 -18.70
CA LEU A 79 40.18 -34.35 -18.18
C LEU A 79 41.61 -33.85 -18.48
N ARG A 80 42.62 -34.72 -18.36
CA ARG A 80 44.01 -34.37 -18.70
C ARG A 80 44.21 -34.14 -20.20
N THR A 81 43.52 -34.91 -21.05
CA THR A 81 43.57 -34.75 -22.50
C THR A 81 42.84 -33.48 -22.98
N ALA A 82 41.77 -33.09 -22.30
CA ALA A 82 40.96 -31.90 -22.64
C ALA A 82 41.60 -30.55 -22.25
N GLY A 83 42.62 -30.55 -21.38
CA GLY A 83 43.43 -29.36 -21.09
C GLY A 83 42.77 -28.32 -20.16
N ALA A 84 43.00 -27.04 -20.45
CA ALA A 84 42.56 -25.92 -19.61
C ALA A 84 41.03 -25.84 -19.52
N GLY A 85 40.52 -25.45 -18.34
CA GLY A 85 39.07 -25.34 -18.10
C GLY A 85 38.30 -26.66 -18.03
N ALA A 86 38.94 -27.81 -18.25
CA ALA A 86 38.26 -29.09 -18.27
C ALA A 86 37.48 -29.35 -16.96
N ARG A 87 36.17 -29.64 -17.06
CA ARG A 87 35.27 -29.97 -15.94
C ARG A 87 34.40 -31.16 -16.30
N ALA A 88 34.30 -32.10 -15.36
CA ALA A 88 33.42 -33.26 -15.43
C ALA A 88 32.38 -33.21 -14.31
N THR A 89 31.17 -33.72 -14.57
CA THR A 89 30.13 -33.95 -13.55
C THR A 89 29.68 -35.41 -13.58
N TRP A 90 29.08 -35.89 -12.49
CA TRP A 90 28.74 -37.29 -12.27
C TRP A 90 27.21 -37.50 -12.19
N ASP A 91 26.72 -38.62 -12.74
CA ASP A 91 25.31 -38.98 -12.62
C ASP A 91 25.10 -39.82 -11.35
N ALA A 92 24.55 -39.18 -10.32
CA ALA A 92 24.34 -39.78 -9.00
C ALA A 92 23.42 -41.02 -9.02
N ARG A 93 22.70 -41.30 -10.11
CA ARG A 93 21.82 -42.46 -10.27
C ARG A 93 22.55 -43.71 -10.75
N PHE A 94 23.66 -43.54 -11.46
CA PHE A 94 24.35 -44.63 -12.18
C PHE A 94 25.86 -44.71 -11.94
N GLY A 95 26.47 -43.69 -11.32
CA GLY A 95 27.91 -43.63 -11.06
C GLY A 95 28.76 -43.36 -12.31
N THR A 96 28.16 -42.81 -13.36
CA THR A 96 28.77 -42.59 -14.69
C THR A 96 29.01 -41.10 -14.97
N LEU A 97 29.82 -40.78 -15.97
CA LEU A 97 30.07 -39.40 -16.42
C LEU A 97 28.76 -38.77 -16.95
N ARG A 98 28.33 -37.68 -16.32
CA ARG A 98 27.10 -36.92 -16.67
C ARG A 98 27.37 -35.84 -17.72
N ALA A 99 28.45 -35.08 -17.58
CA ALA A 99 28.87 -34.12 -18.58
C ALA A 99 30.39 -33.92 -18.55
N LEU A 100 30.95 -33.53 -19.70
CA LEU A 100 32.36 -33.15 -19.85
C LEU A 100 32.45 -31.98 -20.85
N ARG A 101 33.13 -30.90 -20.44
CA ARG A 101 33.44 -29.72 -21.25
C ARG A 101 34.81 -29.14 -20.85
N ALA A 102 35.37 -28.28 -21.68
CA ALA A 102 36.56 -27.46 -21.38
C ALA A 102 36.31 -26.01 -21.80
N ASP A 103 37.31 -25.12 -21.63
CA ASP A 103 37.23 -23.74 -22.17
C ASP A 103 37.37 -23.72 -23.70
N GLY A 104 37.75 -24.84 -24.30
CA GLY A 104 37.75 -25.11 -25.73
C GLY A 104 37.25 -26.53 -26.03
N TYR A 105 37.89 -27.20 -26.99
CA TYR A 105 37.49 -28.52 -27.47
C TYR A 105 38.15 -29.66 -26.68
N LEU A 106 37.43 -30.78 -26.52
CA LEU A 106 37.90 -32.01 -25.87
C LEU A 106 38.87 -32.83 -26.75
N THR A 107 38.98 -32.51 -28.05
CA THR A 107 39.91 -33.18 -28.98
C THR A 107 40.54 -32.21 -29.98
N ALA A 108 41.63 -32.65 -30.61
CA ALA A 108 42.09 -32.11 -31.89
C ALA A 108 41.09 -32.42 -33.02
N ALA A 109 41.26 -31.72 -34.16
CA ALA A 109 40.41 -31.86 -35.34
C ALA A 109 40.59 -33.22 -36.04
N ARG A 110 39.53 -33.71 -36.70
CA ARG A 110 39.50 -35.03 -37.35
C ARG A 110 38.61 -35.02 -38.58
N THR A 111 39.01 -35.74 -39.63
CA THR A 111 38.17 -35.99 -40.81
C THR A 111 37.32 -37.25 -40.60
N GLY A 112 36.02 -37.18 -40.85
CA GLY A 112 35.06 -38.28 -40.73
C GLY A 112 33.62 -37.76 -40.65
N THR A 113 32.63 -38.65 -40.50
CA THR A 113 31.28 -38.18 -40.12
C THR A 113 31.26 -37.83 -38.63
N ALA A 114 30.34 -36.95 -38.23
CA ALA A 114 30.15 -36.62 -36.81
C ALA A 114 29.84 -37.87 -35.96
N VAL A 115 29.06 -38.80 -36.52
CA VAL A 115 28.68 -40.07 -35.87
C VAL A 115 29.91 -40.94 -35.61
N ASP A 116 30.79 -41.10 -36.59
CA ASP A 116 32.00 -41.93 -36.46
C ASP A 116 32.99 -41.29 -35.49
N ILE A 117 33.23 -39.98 -35.60
CA ILE A 117 34.10 -39.23 -34.69
C ILE A 117 33.60 -39.33 -33.24
N ALA A 118 32.29 -39.19 -33.02
CA ALA A 118 31.69 -39.34 -31.70
C ALA A 118 31.82 -40.78 -31.16
N ARG A 119 31.54 -41.80 -31.98
CA ARG A 119 31.64 -43.21 -31.57
C ARG A 119 33.09 -43.62 -31.27
N ASP A 120 34.05 -43.20 -32.09
CA ASP A 120 35.48 -43.39 -31.85
C ASP A 120 35.93 -42.75 -30.54
N TRP A 121 35.51 -41.50 -30.28
CA TRP A 121 35.89 -40.79 -29.07
C TRP A 121 35.35 -41.49 -27.81
N LEU A 122 34.09 -41.95 -27.84
CA LEU A 122 33.51 -42.79 -26.78
C LEU A 122 34.28 -44.11 -26.63
N ALA A 123 34.70 -44.72 -27.74
CA ALA A 123 35.45 -45.99 -27.76
C ALA A 123 36.91 -45.83 -27.30
N SER A 124 37.44 -44.60 -27.24
CA SER A 124 38.80 -44.33 -26.74
C SER A 124 38.94 -44.49 -25.22
N GLN A 125 37.86 -44.26 -24.45
CA GLN A 125 37.80 -44.38 -22.99
C GLN A 125 36.42 -44.89 -22.52
N PRO A 126 35.98 -46.10 -22.94
CA PRO A 126 34.59 -46.55 -22.74
C PRO A 126 34.22 -46.67 -21.25
N ALA A 127 35.21 -46.99 -20.40
CA ALA A 127 35.06 -47.07 -18.95
C ALA A 127 34.68 -45.74 -18.27
N ALA A 128 35.02 -44.58 -18.85
CA ALA A 128 34.60 -43.27 -18.36
C ALA A 128 33.08 -43.08 -18.45
N PHE A 129 32.47 -43.69 -19.47
CA PHE A 129 31.03 -43.64 -19.74
C PHE A 129 30.27 -44.81 -19.09
N GLY A 130 30.94 -45.68 -18.32
CA GLY A 130 30.34 -46.89 -17.73
C GLY A 130 30.06 -48.02 -18.75
N LEU A 131 30.69 -47.96 -19.93
CA LEU A 131 30.45 -48.87 -21.05
C LEU A 131 31.66 -49.79 -21.30
N SER A 132 31.40 -50.95 -21.92
CA SER A 132 32.43 -51.72 -22.63
C SER A 132 32.56 -51.25 -24.09
N ALA A 133 33.68 -51.55 -24.74
CA ALA A 133 33.88 -51.22 -26.17
C ALA A 133 32.78 -51.80 -27.08
N ALA A 134 32.32 -53.03 -26.79
CA ALA A 134 31.20 -53.66 -27.49
C ALA A 134 29.88 -52.89 -27.31
N GLN A 135 29.62 -52.34 -26.11
CA GLN A 135 28.44 -51.51 -25.86
C GLN A 135 28.51 -50.15 -26.56
N VAL A 136 29.70 -49.54 -26.69
CA VAL A 136 29.88 -48.30 -27.47
C VAL A 136 29.58 -48.53 -28.95
N GLN A 137 30.04 -49.66 -29.52
CA GLN A 137 29.69 -50.04 -30.90
C GLN A 137 28.20 -50.35 -31.05
N GLY A 138 27.58 -50.99 -30.03
CA GLY A 138 26.14 -51.26 -29.95
C GLY A 138 25.24 -50.04 -29.68
N LEU A 139 25.80 -48.82 -29.56
CA LEU A 139 25.01 -47.60 -29.42
C LEU A 139 24.25 -47.28 -30.71
N THR A 140 22.92 -47.28 -30.62
CA THR A 140 22.04 -46.87 -31.72
C THR A 140 22.03 -45.34 -31.83
N VAL A 141 22.26 -44.81 -33.03
CA VAL A 141 22.08 -43.38 -33.31
C VAL A 141 20.58 -43.08 -33.29
N ALA A 142 20.14 -42.25 -32.36
CA ALA A 142 18.76 -41.80 -32.25
C ALA A 142 18.51 -40.44 -32.93
N ARG A 143 19.57 -39.65 -33.11
CA ARG A 143 19.59 -38.42 -33.92
C ARG A 143 21.03 -38.05 -34.26
N ASP A 144 21.25 -37.59 -35.48
CA ASP A 144 22.33 -36.66 -35.79
C ASP A 144 21.66 -35.33 -36.20
N HIS A 145 22.17 -34.20 -35.71
CA HIS A 145 21.54 -32.89 -35.89
C HIS A 145 22.59 -31.79 -35.97
N ALA A 146 22.75 -31.23 -37.18
CA ALA A 146 23.52 -30.01 -37.40
C ALA A 146 22.79 -28.80 -36.80
N LEU A 147 23.46 -28.09 -35.89
CA LEU A 147 23.01 -26.83 -35.31
C LEU A 147 23.09 -25.72 -36.38
N PRO A 148 21.98 -25.02 -36.69
CA PRO A 148 21.98 -23.92 -37.66
C PRO A 148 23.06 -22.86 -37.38
N GLY A 149 23.62 -22.29 -38.45
CA GLY A 149 24.65 -21.24 -38.38
C GLY A 149 26.05 -21.67 -37.92
N THR A 150 26.21 -22.82 -37.25
CA THR A 150 27.52 -23.26 -36.71
C THR A 150 28.12 -24.48 -37.42
N GLY A 151 27.29 -25.33 -38.05
CA GLY A 151 27.73 -26.61 -38.60
C GLY A 151 28.20 -27.62 -37.55
N THR A 152 27.92 -27.38 -36.26
CA THR A 152 28.21 -28.34 -35.18
C THR A 152 27.12 -29.39 -35.13
N HIS A 153 27.49 -30.66 -35.21
CA HIS A 153 26.59 -31.81 -35.13
C HIS A 153 26.45 -32.30 -33.69
N VAL A 154 25.20 -32.38 -33.19
CA VAL A 154 24.89 -33.03 -31.92
C VAL A 154 24.43 -34.46 -32.21
N VAL A 155 25.32 -35.42 -31.98
CA VAL A 155 25.05 -36.85 -32.18
C VAL A 155 24.48 -37.43 -30.89
N SER A 156 23.20 -37.81 -30.94
CA SER A 156 22.47 -38.45 -29.85
C SER A 156 22.43 -39.96 -30.02
N PHE A 157 23.01 -40.69 -29.06
CA PHE A 157 22.99 -42.14 -28.97
C PHE A 157 22.04 -42.64 -27.88
N VAL A 158 21.52 -43.85 -28.06
CA VAL A 158 20.69 -44.60 -27.10
C VAL A 158 21.30 -45.97 -26.86
N GLN A 159 21.46 -46.36 -25.59
CA GLN A 159 21.81 -47.73 -25.20
C GLN A 159 20.64 -48.68 -25.50
N THR A 160 20.97 -49.85 -26.04
CA THR A 160 20.04 -50.96 -26.20
C THR A 160 20.45 -52.13 -25.30
N PHE A 161 19.46 -52.88 -24.83
CA PHE A 161 19.66 -54.05 -23.96
C PHE A 161 18.76 -55.17 -24.49
N ALA A 162 19.36 -56.29 -24.91
CA ALA A 162 18.70 -57.35 -25.69
C ALA A 162 17.82 -56.83 -26.85
N GLY A 163 18.29 -55.79 -27.55
CA GLY A 163 17.57 -55.16 -28.67
C GLY A 163 16.51 -54.11 -28.28
N ALA A 164 16.11 -54.02 -27.00
CA ALA A 164 15.17 -53.00 -26.54
C ALA A 164 15.90 -51.68 -26.20
N PRO A 165 15.39 -50.50 -26.62
CA PRO A 165 16.00 -49.21 -26.31
C PRO A 165 15.71 -48.77 -24.87
N ALA A 166 16.63 -48.03 -24.26
CA ALA A 166 16.40 -47.39 -22.97
C ALA A 166 15.29 -46.31 -23.04
N ALA A 167 14.41 -46.28 -22.02
CA ALA A 167 13.26 -45.38 -21.97
C ALA A 167 13.54 -44.03 -21.29
N ARG A 168 14.22 -44.06 -20.14
CA ARG A 168 14.66 -42.95 -19.28
C ARG A 168 16.00 -43.39 -18.67
N GLY A 169 17.05 -42.59 -18.71
CA GLY A 169 18.41 -43.12 -18.61
C GLY A 169 18.85 -43.79 -19.92
N GLY A 170 20.14 -44.14 -20.01
CA GLY A 170 20.72 -44.84 -21.15
C GLY A 170 20.84 -44.01 -22.43
N ARG A 171 21.00 -42.69 -22.31
CA ARG A 171 21.19 -41.74 -23.42
C ARG A 171 22.51 -41.00 -23.29
N LEU A 172 23.13 -40.65 -24.41
CA LEU A 172 24.28 -39.75 -24.42
C LEU A 172 24.36 -38.93 -25.70
N ASN A 173 24.87 -37.71 -25.58
CA ASN A 173 25.07 -36.75 -26.66
C ASN A 173 26.56 -36.40 -26.75
N VAL A 174 27.08 -36.34 -27.98
CA VAL A 174 28.41 -35.80 -28.28
C VAL A 174 28.24 -34.66 -29.27
N ALA A 175 28.72 -33.46 -28.93
CA ALA A 175 28.76 -32.34 -29.85
C ALA A 175 30.08 -32.37 -30.62
N VAL A 176 30.02 -32.51 -31.94
CA VAL A 176 31.17 -32.54 -32.85
C VAL A 176 31.10 -31.31 -33.76
N ALA A 177 32.11 -30.46 -33.70
CA ALA A 177 32.20 -29.25 -34.51
C ALA A 177 32.39 -29.56 -36.00
N SER A 178 32.21 -28.53 -36.84
CA SER A 178 32.33 -28.62 -38.30
C SER A 178 33.73 -29.03 -38.82
N ASP A 179 34.76 -28.99 -37.97
CA ASP A 179 36.12 -29.50 -38.24
C ASP A 179 36.44 -30.83 -37.51
N GLY A 180 35.42 -31.50 -36.99
CA GLY A 180 35.54 -32.80 -36.34
C GLY A 180 36.13 -32.77 -34.93
N ARG A 181 36.28 -31.59 -34.31
CA ARG A 181 36.62 -31.48 -32.88
C ARG A 181 35.41 -31.82 -32.01
N VAL A 182 35.57 -32.66 -31.00
CA VAL A 182 34.55 -32.85 -29.97
C VAL A 182 34.52 -31.61 -29.07
N LEU A 183 33.39 -30.91 -29.02
CA LEU A 183 33.18 -29.72 -28.20
C LEU A 183 32.75 -30.08 -26.77
N SER A 184 31.82 -31.03 -26.63
CA SER A 184 31.29 -31.43 -25.32
C SER A 184 30.62 -32.80 -25.36
N TYR A 185 30.46 -33.38 -24.17
CA TYR A 185 29.66 -34.59 -23.93
C TYR A 185 28.65 -34.33 -22.82
N ALA A 186 27.45 -34.88 -22.97
CA ALA A 186 26.44 -34.97 -21.90
C ALA A 186 25.65 -36.27 -22.02
N GLY A 187 25.49 -37.02 -20.93
CA GLY A 187 24.79 -38.31 -20.95
C GLY A 187 24.33 -38.80 -19.58
N GLU A 188 23.48 -39.81 -19.60
CA GLU A 188 22.93 -40.51 -18.44
C GLU A 188 23.09 -42.02 -18.63
N THR A 189 24.31 -42.46 -18.93
CA THR A 189 24.62 -43.86 -19.25
C THR A 189 24.44 -44.76 -18.05
N ALA A 190 23.92 -45.96 -18.32
CA ALA A 190 23.70 -47.00 -17.32
C ALA A 190 24.77 -48.09 -17.45
N SER A 191 25.38 -48.42 -16.31
CA SER A 191 26.40 -49.46 -16.18
C SER A 191 25.80 -50.88 -16.28
N GLY A 192 26.57 -51.82 -16.82
CA GLY A 192 26.13 -53.21 -17.03
C GLY A 192 25.43 -53.46 -18.36
N SER A 193 25.13 -54.73 -18.66
CA SER A 193 24.60 -55.18 -19.97
C SER A 193 23.50 -56.25 -19.90
N ALA A 194 23.43 -57.02 -18.81
CA ALA A 194 22.38 -58.01 -18.60
C ALA A 194 21.07 -57.37 -18.14
N LEU A 195 19.94 -57.83 -18.67
CA LEU A 195 18.61 -57.41 -18.24
C LEU A 195 18.18 -58.13 -16.95
N VAL A 196 17.48 -57.39 -16.10
CA VAL A 196 16.72 -57.91 -14.96
C VAL A 196 15.26 -58.10 -15.40
N GLY A 197 14.70 -59.30 -15.18
CA GLY A 197 13.33 -59.64 -15.60
C GLY A 197 13.18 -59.92 -17.10
N ALA A 198 11.94 -60.06 -17.57
CA ALA A 198 11.62 -60.37 -18.97
C ALA A 198 10.29 -59.70 -19.39
N TRP A 199 10.04 -59.59 -20.69
CA TRP A 199 8.78 -59.06 -21.25
C TRP A 199 7.69 -60.15 -21.33
N VAL A 200 7.13 -60.53 -20.18
CA VAL A 200 6.12 -61.60 -20.06
C VAL A 200 4.70 -61.09 -20.34
N LEU A 201 4.36 -59.85 -19.95
CA LEU A 201 2.98 -59.33 -20.01
C LEU A 201 2.39 -59.20 -21.42
N GLY A 202 3.23 -59.04 -22.45
CA GLY A 202 2.79 -58.54 -23.74
C GLY A 202 2.39 -57.05 -23.71
N GLU A 203 2.44 -56.42 -24.87
CA GLU A 203 2.10 -55.01 -25.07
C GLU A 203 0.66 -54.70 -24.58
N THR A 204 -0.30 -55.57 -24.90
CA THR A 204 -1.70 -55.48 -24.44
C THR A 204 -1.82 -55.60 -22.91
N GLY A 205 -1.07 -56.53 -22.29
CA GLY A 205 -1.10 -56.74 -20.84
C GLY A 205 -0.50 -55.56 -20.06
N ALA A 206 0.56 -54.94 -20.60
CA ALA A 206 1.11 -53.71 -20.04
C ALA A 206 0.11 -52.54 -20.10
N LEU A 207 -0.60 -52.36 -21.22
CA LEU A 207 -1.64 -51.33 -21.34
C LEU A 207 -2.81 -51.58 -20.37
N LEU A 208 -3.25 -52.83 -20.22
CA LEU A 208 -4.30 -53.19 -19.26
C LEU A 208 -3.88 -52.92 -17.80
N LYS A 209 -2.61 -53.20 -17.43
CA LYS A 209 -2.07 -52.86 -16.11
C LYS A 209 -2.07 -51.35 -15.87
N VAL A 210 -1.67 -50.56 -16.86
CA VAL A 210 -1.68 -49.08 -16.76
C VAL A 210 -3.10 -48.53 -16.69
N ALA A 211 -4.01 -48.97 -17.56
CA ALA A 211 -5.40 -48.54 -17.57
C ALA A 211 -6.11 -48.87 -16.25
N GLY A 212 -5.95 -50.10 -15.73
CA GLY A 212 -6.50 -50.50 -14.43
C GLY A 212 -5.92 -49.74 -13.23
N THR A 213 -4.72 -49.14 -13.37
CA THR A 213 -4.09 -48.31 -12.33
C THR A 213 -4.52 -46.84 -12.40
N LEU A 214 -4.78 -46.31 -13.60
CA LEU A 214 -5.07 -44.88 -13.83
C LEU A 214 -6.55 -44.56 -14.10
N ALA A 215 -7.36 -45.57 -14.39
CA ALA A 215 -8.81 -45.49 -14.55
C ALA A 215 -9.51 -46.70 -13.87
N PRO A 216 -9.28 -46.94 -12.56
CA PRO A 216 -9.89 -48.05 -11.85
C PRO A 216 -11.42 -48.03 -11.98
N GLY A 217 -12.04 -49.21 -12.14
CA GLY A 217 -13.48 -49.35 -12.40
C GLY A 217 -13.91 -49.07 -13.85
N THR A 218 -13.04 -48.53 -14.71
CA THR A 218 -13.38 -48.30 -16.13
C THR A 218 -13.19 -49.57 -16.95
N ALA A 219 -14.24 -50.04 -17.61
CA ALA A 219 -14.16 -51.17 -18.53
C ALA A 219 -13.41 -50.78 -19.82
N TYR A 220 -12.27 -51.43 -20.09
CA TYR A 220 -11.48 -51.21 -21.30
C TYR A 220 -11.00 -52.53 -21.91
N ALA A 221 -11.31 -52.72 -23.20
CA ALA A 221 -10.84 -53.82 -24.02
C ALA A 221 -9.94 -53.26 -25.15
N PRO A 222 -8.61 -53.13 -24.92
CA PRO A 222 -7.70 -52.57 -25.91
C PRO A 222 -7.59 -53.49 -27.13
N VAL A 223 -8.01 -52.98 -28.29
CA VAL A 223 -7.80 -53.62 -29.59
C VAL A 223 -6.60 -52.97 -30.25
N ALA A 224 -5.58 -53.76 -30.59
CA ALA A 224 -4.41 -53.28 -31.33
C ALA A 224 -4.84 -52.92 -32.76
N ASP A 225 -4.55 -51.71 -33.20
CA ASP A 225 -4.99 -51.17 -34.50
C ASP A 225 -3.84 -50.86 -35.47
N GLY A 226 -2.58 -50.94 -35.02
CA GLY A 226 -1.42 -50.74 -35.89
C GLY A 226 -0.08 -50.69 -35.15
N THR A 227 0.91 -50.12 -35.83
CA THR A 227 2.21 -49.74 -35.24
C THR A 227 2.66 -48.38 -35.76
N GLN A 228 3.24 -47.55 -34.90
CA GLN A 228 3.71 -46.21 -35.23
C GLN A 228 5.01 -45.92 -34.45
N ALA A 229 6.06 -45.49 -35.15
CA ALA A 229 7.35 -45.09 -34.55
C ALA A 229 7.95 -46.09 -33.53
N GLY A 230 7.75 -47.40 -33.75
CA GLY A 230 8.22 -48.46 -32.85
C GLY A 230 7.34 -48.71 -31.61
N PHE A 231 6.13 -48.16 -31.58
CA PHE A 231 5.05 -48.54 -30.66
C PHE A 231 3.99 -49.36 -31.38
N MET A 232 3.38 -50.32 -30.68
CA MET A 232 2.07 -50.87 -31.01
C MET A 232 0.99 -49.86 -30.59
N THR A 233 0.05 -49.59 -31.48
CA THR A 233 -1.06 -48.67 -31.24
C THR A 233 -2.33 -49.44 -30.88
N PHE A 234 -3.14 -48.86 -30.00
CA PHE A 234 -4.38 -49.44 -29.50
C PHE A 234 -5.50 -48.41 -29.52
N SER A 235 -6.69 -48.86 -29.89
CA SER A 235 -7.85 -47.99 -30.00
C SER A 235 -8.24 -47.36 -28.65
N ARG A 236 -8.69 -46.10 -28.67
CA ARG A 236 -8.91 -45.28 -27.46
C ARG A 236 -9.96 -45.84 -26.49
N GLY A 237 -10.88 -46.67 -26.97
CA GLY A 237 -12.01 -47.17 -26.19
C GLY A 237 -12.80 -46.02 -25.54
N PRO A 238 -12.97 -46.00 -24.20
CA PRO A 238 -13.66 -44.92 -23.49
C PRO A 238 -12.84 -43.64 -23.31
N PHE A 239 -11.53 -43.66 -23.58
CA PHE A 239 -10.60 -42.58 -23.24
C PHE A 239 -10.45 -41.53 -24.36
N ALA A 240 -9.85 -40.39 -24.02
CA ALA A 240 -9.69 -39.26 -24.95
C ALA A 240 -8.71 -39.54 -26.10
N GLY A 241 -7.70 -40.40 -25.92
CA GLY A 241 -6.73 -40.73 -26.97
C GLY A 241 -6.34 -42.21 -27.02
N PRO A 242 -5.74 -42.66 -28.14
CA PRO A 242 -5.27 -44.04 -28.31
C PRO A 242 -4.14 -44.39 -27.34
N GLY A 243 -4.00 -45.69 -27.05
CA GLY A 243 -2.90 -46.22 -26.26
C GLY A 243 -1.69 -46.53 -27.13
N TYR A 244 -0.48 -46.22 -26.66
CA TYR A 244 0.78 -46.55 -27.35
C TYR A 244 1.66 -47.38 -26.43
N VAL A 245 2.11 -48.56 -26.87
CA VAL A 245 2.97 -49.44 -26.05
C VAL A 245 4.20 -49.91 -26.82
N ARG A 246 5.37 -49.95 -26.17
CA ARG A 246 6.53 -50.65 -26.71
C ARG A 246 7.39 -51.31 -25.63
N LYS A 247 8.11 -52.37 -26.01
CA LYS A 247 9.21 -52.94 -25.22
C LYS A 247 10.34 -51.92 -25.08
N VAL A 248 10.85 -51.78 -23.86
CA VAL A 248 11.98 -50.91 -23.50
C VAL A 248 12.85 -51.57 -22.43
N ALA A 249 14.05 -51.05 -22.24
CA ALA A 249 14.78 -51.21 -20.99
C ALA A 249 14.54 -50.00 -20.08
N PHE A 250 14.43 -50.22 -18.78
CA PHE A 250 14.40 -49.18 -17.74
C PHE A 250 15.66 -49.29 -16.86
N PRO A 251 16.71 -48.50 -17.14
CA PRO A 251 17.88 -48.35 -16.27
C PRO A 251 17.55 -48.05 -14.81
N THR A 252 18.10 -48.87 -13.89
CA THR A 252 18.07 -48.63 -12.44
C THR A 252 19.47 -48.76 -11.84
N LYS A 253 19.62 -48.39 -10.57
CA LYS A 253 20.88 -48.51 -9.79
C LYS A 253 21.42 -49.95 -9.68
N THR A 254 20.58 -50.96 -9.90
CA THR A 254 20.94 -52.40 -9.87
C THR A 254 21.06 -53.04 -11.25
N GLY A 255 20.80 -52.27 -12.33
CA GLY A 255 20.86 -52.74 -13.71
C GLY A 255 19.64 -52.33 -14.54
N PRO A 256 19.64 -52.61 -15.86
CA PRO A 256 18.51 -52.34 -16.73
C PRO A 256 17.40 -53.39 -16.52
N VAL A 257 16.18 -52.95 -16.22
CA VAL A 257 14.99 -53.81 -16.07
C VAL A 257 14.28 -53.95 -17.42
N ALA A 258 13.82 -55.16 -17.77
CA ALA A 258 12.97 -55.39 -18.92
C ALA A 258 11.57 -54.82 -18.66
N ALA A 259 11.16 -53.81 -19.42
CA ALA A 259 9.96 -53.01 -19.12
C ALA A 259 9.13 -52.66 -20.36
N TYR A 260 7.91 -52.20 -20.14
CA TYR A 260 7.04 -51.64 -21.19
C TYR A 260 6.84 -50.15 -20.96
N LYS A 261 7.08 -49.34 -22.00
CA LYS A 261 6.71 -47.93 -22.02
C LYS A 261 5.33 -47.79 -22.66
N VAL A 262 4.41 -47.23 -21.89
CA VAL A 262 3.02 -46.96 -22.25
C VAL A 262 2.81 -45.44 -22.28
N PHE A 263 2.20 -44.90 -23.33
CA PHE A 263 1.50 -43.62 -23.25
C PHE A 263 0.01 -43.89 -23.10
N PHE A 264 -0.63 -43.24 -22.11
CA PHE A 264 -2.03 -43.41 -21.76
C PHE A 264 -2.71 -42.05 -21.63
N ILE A 265 -3.67 -41.78 -22.51
CA ILE A 265 -4.36 -40.48 -22.67
C ILE A 265 -5.79 -40.63 -22.16
N LYS A 266 -6.02 -40.37 -20.86
CA LYS A 266 -7.29 -40.60 -20.16
C LYS A 266 -8.33 -39.54 -20.55
N SER A 267 -7.98 -38.26 -20.37
CA SER A 267 -8.81 -37.10 -20.67
C SER A 267 -7.98 -36.01 -21.38
N GLN A 268 -8.56 -34.85 -21.68
CA GLN A 268 -7.83 -33.76 -22.36
C GLN A 268 -6.71 -33.16 -21.50
N THR A 269 -6.87 -33.16 -20.16
CA THR A 269 -5.89 -32.65 -19.19
C THR A 269 -5.11 -33.77 -18.48
N GLU A 270 -5.45 -35.03 -18.72
CA GLU A 270 -4.81 -36.20 -18.10
C GLU A 270 -4.21 -37.15 -19.13
N ALA A 271 -2.92 -36.98 -19.40
CA ALA A 271 -2.12 -37.93 -20.18
C ALA A 271 -0.79 -38.22 -19.49
N TRP A 272 -0.38 -39.48 -19.48
CA TRP A 272 0.86 -39.93 -18.84
C TRP A 272 1.75 -40.76 -19.75
N GLU A 273 3.06 -40.63 -19.54
CA GLU A 273 4.01 -41.70 -19.80
C GLU A 273 4.11 -42.55 -18.54
N VAL A 274 3.90 -43.85 -18.71
CA VAL A 274 4.07 -44.86 -17.67
C VAL A 274 5.06 -45.90 -18.16
N ILE A 275 5.97 -46.32 -17.28
CA ILE A 275 6.87 -47.45 -17.52
C ILE A 275 6.53 -48.50 -16.49
N VAL A 276 6.15 -49.69 -16.95
CA VAL A 276 5.80 -50.83 -16.09
C VAL A 276 6.80 -51.97 -16.26
N ASP A 277 7.06 -52.70 -15.18
CA ASP A 277 7.88 -53.90 -15.19
C ASP A 277 7.30 -54.97 -16.15
N GLY A 278 8.17 -55.58 -16.94
CA GLY A 278 7.80 -56.48 -18.03
C GLY A 278 7.15 -57.78 -17.59
N THR A 279 7.33 -58.18 -16.32
CA THR A 279 6.83 -59.45 -15.76
C THR A 279 5.60 -59.23 -14.87
N THR A 280 5.66 -58.27 -13.96
CA THR A 280 4.66 -58.05 -12.89
C THR A 280 3.62 -56.97 -13.24
N GLY A 281 4.03 -55.99 -14.04
CA GLY A 281 3.24 -54.78 -14.32
C GLY A 281 3.28 -53.73 -13.22
N ALA A 282 4.20 -53.85 -12.25
CA ALA A 282 4.46 -52.80 -11.27
C ALA A 282 4.93 -51.52 -11.97
N VAL A 283 4.47 -50.35 -11.52
CA VAL A 283 4.86 -49.05 -12.10
C VAL A 283 6.29 -48.71 -11.65
N LEU A 284 7.23 -48.74 -12.60
CA LEU A 284 8.62 -48.35 -12.40
C LEU A 284 8.80 -46.83 -12.51
N HIS A 285 7.98 -46.17 -13.33
CA HIS A 285 7.98 -44.72 -13.48
C HIS A 285 6.63 -44.22 -14.01
N ARG A 286 6.21 -43.02 -13.58
CA ARG A 286 5.07 -42.29 -14.13
C ARG A 286 5.39 -40.79 -14.18
N THR A 287 5.13 -40.16 -15.31
CA THR A 287 5.15 -38.69 -15.47
C THR A 287 3.94 -38.25 -16.26
N SER A 288 3.42 -37.05 -15.98
CA SER A 288 2.52 -36.36 -16.91
C SER A 288 3.27 -36.14 -18.24
N VAL A 289 2.51 -36.11 -19.33
CA VAL A 289 2.93 -35.59 -20.64
C VAL A 289 2.03 -34.47 -21.15
N VAL A 290 1.12 -33.97 -20.31
CA VAL A 290 0.46 -32.68 -20.48
C VAL A 290 1.36 -31.60 -19.90
N GLN A 291 1.65 -30.59 -20.70
CA GLN A 291 2.35 -29.36 -20.32
C GLN A 291 1.40 -28.20 -20.66
N PHE A 292 1.10 -27.37 -19.66
CA PHE A 292 0.51 -26.06 -19.88
C PHE A 292 1.61 -25.10 -20.34
N ASP A 293 1.23 -24.05 -21.07
CA ASP A 293 2.09 -22.88 -21.24
C ASP A 293 2.27 -22.17 -19.88
N GLU A 294 3.25 -21.27 -19.74
CA GLU A 294 3.35 -20.51 -18.49
C GLU A 294 2.15 -19.56 -18.35
N PRO A 295 1.44 -19.52 -17.20
CA PRO A 295 0.33 -18.58 -17.02
C PRO A 295 0.83 -17.15 -17.14
N HIS A 296 0.03 -16.29 -17.74
CA HIS A 296 0.39 -14.89 -18.00
C HIS A 296 -0.84 -14.01 -18.11
N GLY A 297 -0.64 -12.70 -18.11
CA GLY A 297 -1.69 -11.74 -18.43
C GLY A 297 -1.16 -10.48 -19.08
N THR A 298 -2.08 -9.77 -19.73
CA THR A 298 -1.84 -8.43 -20.28
C THR A 298 -2.01 -7.39 -19.17
N VAL A 299 -0.92 -6.69 -18.84
CA VAL A 299 -0.82 -5.80 -17.67
C VAL A 299 -0.12 -4.48 -17.99
N TYR A 300 -0.19 -3.52 -17.06
CA TYR A 300 0.50 -2.24 -17.13
C TYR A 300 1.37 -2.03 -15.88
N ASP A 301 2.65 -1.66 -16.07
CA ASP A 301 3.56 -1.38 -14.94
C ASP A 301 3.17 -0.07 -14.24
N ASN A 302 2.70 0.90 -15.02
CA ASN A 302 2.10 2.17 -14.58
C ASN A 302 0.64 2.21 -15.07
N TYR A 303 -0.01 3.37 -15.12
CA TYR A 303 -1.36 3.48 -15.68
C TYR A 303 -1.39 3.39 -17.24
N PRO A 304 -2.49 2.90 -17.85
CA PRO A 304 -2.67 2.86 -19.30
C PRO A 304 -2.50 4.23 -19.95
N GLY A 305 -1.56 4.32 -20.91
CA GLY A 305 -1.21 5.57 -21.59
C GLY A 305 -0.15 6.43 -20.88
N ALA A 306 0.37 6.03 -19.72
CA ALA A 306 1.56 6.65 -19.13
C ALA A 306 2.77 6.59 -20.09
N ALA A 307 3.59 7.65 -20.07
CA ALA A 307 4.75 7.77 -20.96
C ALA A 307 5.78 6.64 -20.76
N ASN A 308 5.95 6.18 -19.51
CA ASN A 308 6.77 5.04 -19.13
C ASN A 308 5.87 4.00 -18.44
N GLY A 309 5.94 2.73 -18.86
CA GLY A 309 5.18 1.61 -18.27
C GLY A 309 3.67 1.57 -18.59
N GLY A 310 3.14 2.55 -19.35
CA GLY A 310 1.72 2.63 -19.70
C GLY A 310 1.33 1.97 -21.03
N GLN A 311 2.24 1.24 -21.66
CA GLN A 311 1.91 0.34 -22.77
C GLN A 311 1.54 -1.04 -22.21
N PRO A 312 0.50 -1.71 -22.75
CA PRO A 312 0.15 -3.06 -22.30
C PRO A 312 1.29 -4.02 -22.64
N ARG A 313 1.69 -4.85 -21.68
CA ARG A 313 2.71 -5.88 -21.88
C ARG A 313 2.27 -7.21 -21.32
N GLN A 314 2.92 -8.27 -21.80
CA GLN A 314 2.82 -9.60 -21.21
C GLN A 314 3.64 -9.68 -19.91
N GLN A 315 3.09 -10.41 -18.93
CA GLN A 315 3.74 -10.73 -17.66
C GLN A 315 3.49 -12.21 -17.34
N SER A 316 4.56 -12.99 -17.12
CA SER A 316 4.41 -14.35 -16.58
C SER A 316 3.96 -14.29 -15.12
N PHE A 317 2.95 -15.09 -14.79
CA PHE A 317 2.46 -15.36 -13.45
C PHE A 317 3.03 -16.68 -12.89
N GLY A 318 4.10 -17.19 -13.52
CA GLY A 318 4.89 -18.32 -13.06
C GLY A 318 5.70 -18.03 -11.79
N ALA A 319 6.53 -19.00 -11.37
CA ALA A 319 7.22 -18.94 -10.08
C ALA A 319 8.34 -17.90 -10.01
N THR A 320 8.29 -17.05 -8.99
CA THR A 320 9.40 -16.17 -8.55
C THR A 320 10.18 -16.83 -7.41
N ALA A 321 11.18 -16.16 -6.81
CA ALA A 321 11.88 -16.72 -5.64
C ALA A 321 11.05 -16.55 -4.35
N GLU A 322 10.25 -15.49 -4.32
CA GLU A 322 9.38 -15.02 -3.26
C GLU A 322 8.02 -15.76 -3.30
N SER A 323 7.51 -16.02 -4.50
CA SER A 323 6.30 -16.80 -4.80
C SER A 323 6.64 -18.08 -5.60
N PRO A 324 7.28 -19.10 -4.98
CA PRO A 324 7.83 -20.28 -5.67
C PRO A 324 6.79 -21.27 -6.21
N LYS A 325 5.49 -21.04 -5.99
CA LYS A 325 4.38 -21.79 -6.61
C LYS A 325 3.89 -21.15 -7.93
N GLY A 326 4.33 -19.92 -8.22
CA GLY A 326 3.63 -19.02 -9.12
C GLY A 326 2.49 -18.28 -8.42
N TRP A 327 2.01 -17.22 -9.06
CA TRP A 327 0.97 -16.34 -8.52
C TRP A 327 -0.45 -16.91 -8.68
N VAL A 328 -0.69 -17.82 -9.63
CA VAL A 328 -2.02 -18.39 -9.96
C VAL A 328 -2.15 -19.85 -9.51
N ASP A 329 -3.29 -20.21 -8.89
CA ASP A 329 -3.65 -21.62 -8.67
C ASP A 329 -4.07 -22.30 -9.99
N LEU A 330 -3.09 -22.91 -10.66
CA LEU A 330 -3.30 -23.74 -11.86
C LEU A 330 -4.08 -25.04 -11.59
N THR A 331 -4.36 -25.41 -10.33
CA THR A 331 -5.18 -26.58 -10.02
C THR A 331 -6.69 -26.29 -10.06
N GLY A 332 -7.08 -25.01 -9.86
CA GLY A 332 -8.47 -24.60 -9.72
C GLY A 332 -9.19 -25.31 -8.56
N ALA A 333 -8.47 -25.67 -7.49
CA ALA A 333 -8.95 -26.56 -6.43
C ALA A 333 -10.11 -25.95 -5.61
N THR A 334 -10.28 -24.64 -5.65
CA THR A 334 -11.42 -23.89 -5.09
C THR A 334 -12.73 -24.09 -5.87
N GLY A 335 -12.71 -24.74 -7.03
CA GLY A 335 -13.89 -25.03 -7.86
C GLY A 335 -14.32 -23.89 -8.79
N THR A 336 -13.66 -22.73 -8.74
CA THR A 336 -13.89 -21.60 -9.67
C THR A 336 -13.31 -21.82 -11.07
N GLY A 337 -12.47 -22.84 -11.24
CA GLY A 337 -11.53 -22.92 -12.36
C GLY A 337 -10.33 -21.98 -12.15
N VAL A 338 -9.39 -22.01 -13.09
CA VAL A 338 -8.18 -21.17 -13.08
C VAL A 338 -8.57 -19.71 -13.34
N THR A 339 -8.22 -18.83 -12.41
CA THR A 339 -8.73 -17.45 -12.31
C THR A 339 -7.70 -16.54 -11.62
N THR A 340 -8.01 -15.26 -11.38
CA THR A 340 -7.21 -14.29 -10.62
C THR A 340 -7.20 -14.61 -9.12
N LEU A 341 -6.61 -15.76 -8.78
CA LEU A 341 -6.53 -16.33 -7.43
C LEU A 341 -5.26 -17.18 -7.30
N GLY A 342 -4.57 -17.08 -6.17
CA GLY A 342 -3.46 -17.99 -5.84
C GLY A 342 -2.96 -17.83 -4.40
N ASN A 343 -1.66 -18.01 -4.17
CA ASN A 343 -1.13 -18.05 -2.80
C ASN A 343 -1.19 -16.68 -2.12
N ASN A 344 -1.03 -15.59 -2.86
CA ASN A 344 -0.77 -14.25 -2.32
C ASN A 344 -1.99 -13.32 -2.42
N ALA A 345 -2.87 -13.52 -3.41
CA ALA A 345 -4.02 -12.66 -3.68
C ALA A 345 -5.26 -13.39 -4.23
N ASP A 346 -6.43 -12.78 -4.04
CA ASP A 346 -7.76 -13.20 -4.52
C ASP A 346 -8.51 -11.98 -5.11
N THR A 347 -8.54 -11.81 -6.43
CA THR A 347 -9.00 -10.56 -7.08
C THR A 347 -10.28 -10.76 -7.91
N TYR A 348 -11.28 -9.89 -7.69
CA TYR A 348 -12.63 -9.99 -8.24
C TYR A 348 -13.41 -8.66 -8.16
N ALA A 349 -14.53 -8.55 -8.88
CA ALA A 349 -15.43 -7.39 -8.81
C ALA A 349 -16.13 -7.25 -7.45
N ASN A 350 -16.36 -6.04 -6.96
CA ASN A 350 -17.19 -5.82 -5.76
C ASN A 350 -18.18 -4.66 -5.92
N TRP A 351 -18.95 -4.69 -7.00
CA TRP A 351 -19.79 -3.57 -7.44
C TRP A 351 -20.93 -3.19 -6.48
N SER A 352 -21.50 -4.14 -5.72
CA SER A 352 -22.69 -3.95 -4.88
C SER A 352 -22.39 -3.35 -3.51
N ASN A 353 -21.14 -3.39 -3.04
CA ASN A 353 -20.72 -2.84 -1.76
C ASN A 353 -19.38 -2.12 -1.88
N PHE A 354 -19.24 -0.94 -1.26
CA PHE A 354 -18.01 -0.18 -1.30
C PHE A 354 -16.97 -0.64 -0.25
N ILE A 355 -17.38 -1.17 0.90
CA ILE A 355 -16.47 -1.58 2.01
C ILE A 355 -16.29 -3.09 2.15
N ALA A 356 -17.36 -3.89 1.98
CA ALA A 356 -17.35 -5.30 2.36
C ALA A 356 -17.17 -6.24 1.15
N PRO A 357 -16.28 -7.25 1.21
CA PRO A 357 -16.09 -8.24 0.14
C PRO A 357 -17.30 -9.19 0.07
N VAL A 358 -18.22 -8.96 -0.88
CA VAL A 358 -19.50 -9.68 -0.99
C VAL A 358 -19.74 -10.30 -2.36
N ASP A 359 -19.30 -9.67 -3.46
CA ASP A 359 -19.60 -10.14 -4.82
C ASP A 359 -18.48 -11.05 -5.35
N ASN A 360 -18.07 -12.09 -4.62
CA ASN A 360 -16.84 -12.84 -4.97
C ASN A 360 -16.86 -13.67 -6.28
N ALA A 361 -17.92 -13.54 -7.08
CA ALA A 361 -18.21 -14.34 -8.28
C ALA A 361 -17.78 -13.72 -9.64
N PRO A 362 -17.94 -12.42 -9.95
CA PRO A 362 -17.52 -11.86 -11.23
C PRO A 362 -16.00 -11.63 -11.24
N ARG A 363 -15.31 -12.44 -12.03
CA ARG A 363 -13.85 -12.44 -12.23
C ARG A 363 -13.49 -13.17 -13.53
N PRO A 364 -12.36 -12.87 -14.18
CA PRO A 364 -11.90 -13.59 -15.37
C PRO A 364 -11.58 -15.05 -15.04
N VAL A 365 -12.05 -16.00 -15.85
CA VAL A 365 -11.73 -17.44 -15.74
C VAL A 365 -11.10 -17.90 -17.05
N SER A 366 -9.87 -18.41 -16.97
CA SER A 366 -9.07 -18.81 -18.13
C SER A 366 -8.51 -20.22 -17.94
N PRO A 367 -9.04 -21.25 -18.62
CA PRO A 367 -8.62 -22.65 -18.44
C PRO A 367 -7.15 -22.95 -18.78
N THR A 368 -6.44 -22.03 -19.45
CA THR A 368 -4.99 -22.11 -19.70
C THR A 368 -4.16 -21.26 -18.74
N GLY A 369 -4.78 -20.40 -17.94
CA GLY A 369 -4.09 -19.40 -17.11
C GLY A 369 -3.60 -18.17 -17.90
N HIS A 370 -4.18 -17.90 -19.08
CA HIS A 370 -3.84 -16.75 -19.92
C HIS A 370 -4.91 -15.65 -19.77
N PHE A 371 -4.54 -14.49 -19.25
CA PHE A 371 -5.44 -13.40 -18.88
C PHE A 371 -5.25 -12.20 -19.84
N ASP A 372 -5.54 -12.45 -21.12
CA ASP A 372 -5.22 -11.55 -22.23
C ASP A 372 -6.40 -10.70 -22.68
N TYR A 373 -6.68 -9.67 -21.88
CA TYR A 373 -7.84 -8.79 -22.07
C TYR A 373 -7.41 -7.39 -22.49
N ALA A 374 -8.11 -6.83 -23.47
CA ALA A 374 -7.89 -5.46 -23.92
C ALA A 374 -8.69 -4.47 -23.06
N TYR A 375 -8.01 -3.56 -22.39
CA TYR A 375 -8.66 -2.44 -21.70
C TYR A 375 -9.20 -1.41 -22.70
N SER A 376 -10.47 -1.05 -22.56
CA SER A 376 -11.21 -0.19 -23.48
C SER A 376 -11.58 1.19 -22.89
N ASN A 377 -11.49 1.33 -21.56
CA ASN A 377 -11.76 2.55 -20.80
C ASN A 377 -13.20 3.08 -20.98
N GLN A 378 -14.19 2.19 -20.84
CA GLN A 378 -15.61 2.51 -20.97
C GLN A 378 -16.04 3.58 -19.97
N TRP A 379 -15.54 3.56 -18.73
CA TRP A 379 -15.95 4.55 -17.73
C TRP A 379 -15.66 6.00 -18.17
N ALA A 380 -14.51 6.22 -18.81
CA ALA A 380 -14.20 7.52 -19.44
C ALA A 380 -14.92 7.73 -20.78
N ALA A 381 -15.03 6.71 -21.62
CA ALA A 381 -15.65 6.81 -22.95
C ALA A 381 -17.15 7.12 -22.88
N THR A 382 -17.85 6.58 -21.87
CA THR A 382 -19.29 6.73 -21.68
C THR A 382 -19.65 7.91 -20.77
N LYS A 383 -18.67 8.45 -20.01
CA LYS A 383 -18.83 9.47 -18.98
C LYS A 383 -19.78 9.01 -17.86
N GLY A 384 -19.32 8.02 -17.10
CA GLY A 384 -19.98 7.62 -15.86
C GLY A 384 -21.22 6.74 -16.03
N GLN A 385 -21.42 6.09 -17.19
CA GLN A 385 -22.56 5.20 -17.35
C GLN A 385 -22.39 3.92 -16.53
N THR A 386 -23.41 3.58 -15.74
CA THR A 386 -23.47 2.36 -14.93
C THR A 386 -24.21 1.22 -15.65
N THR A 387 -25.00 1.51 -16.68
CA THR A 387 -25.68 0.53 -17.55
C THR A 387 -24.95 0.38 -18.90
N PRO A 388 -24.82 -0.84 -19.47
CA PRO A 388 -24.01 -1.09 -20.67
C PRO A 388 -24.31 -0.15 -21.88
N PRO A 389 -23.27 0.37 -22.57
CA PRO A 389 -21.85 0.22 -22.26
C PRO A 389 -21.46 0.93 -20.95
N SER A 390 -20.66 0.26 -20.11
CA SER A 390 -20.31 0.71 -18.77
C SER A 390 -18.98 0.11 -18.29
N TYR A 391 -18.52 0.52 -17.11
CA TYR A 391 -17.31 0.01 -16.43
C TYR A 391 -17.19 -1.52 -16.39
N ALA A 392 -18.31 -2.24 -16.40
CA ALA A 392 -18.37 -3.69 -16.29
C ALA A 392 -17.74 -4.43 -17.48
N GLU A 393 -17.62 -3.77 -18.64
CA GLU A 393 -16.97 -4.31 -19.83
C GLU A 393 -15.42 -4.32 -19.71
N ASP A 394 -14.85 -3.51 -18.80
CA ASP A 394 -13.43 -3.48 -18.46
C ASP A 394 -13.06 -4.35 -17.22
N LEU A 395 -13.98 -5.18 -16.72
CA LEU A 395 -13.74 -6.02 -15.53
C LEU A 395 -12.52 -6.93 -15.67
N ASP A 396 -12.47 -7.73 -16.73
CA ASP A 396 -11.42 -8.75 -16.92
C ASP A 396 -9.99 -8.13 -16.97
N PRO A 397 -9.71 -7.03 -17.73
CA PRO A 397 -8.41 -6.38 -17.65
C PRO A 397 -8.17 -5.67 -16.31
N ALA A 398 -9.18 -5.09 -15.66
CA ALA A 398 -9.04 -4.45 -14.35
C ALA A 398 -8.66 -5.46 -13.25
N ALA A 399 -9.33 -6.61 -13.21
CA ALA A 399 -9.01 -7.71 -12.31
C ALA A 399 -7.63 -8.30 -12.57
N THR A 400 -7.26 -8.48 -13.83
CA THR A 400 -5.92 -8.96 -14.22
C THR A 400 -4.83 -7.99 -13.77
N ASN A 401 -5.03 -6.68 -13.95
CA ASN A 401 -4.05 -5.66 -13.60
C ASN A 401 -3.90 -5.49 -12.08
N LEU A 402 -4.99 -5.45 -11.32
CA LEU A 402 -4.96 -5.37 -9.85
C LEU A 402 -4.32 -6.63 -9.23
N PHE A 403 -4.64 -7.81 -9.77
CA PHE A 403 -4.03 -9.08 -9.35
C PHE A 403 -2.52 -9.09 -9.60
N PHE A 404 -2.07 -8.63 -10.77
CA PHE A 404 -0.64 -8.46 -11.07
C PHE A 404 0.05 -7.52 -10.07
N GLN A 405 -0.50 -6.32 -9.85
CA GLN A 405 0.11 -5.33 -8.95
C GLN A 405 0.18 -5.88 -7.51
N HIS A 406 -0.85 -6.55 -6.99
CA HIS A 406 -0.82 -7.18 -5.66
C HIS A 406 0.28 -8.24 -5.51
N ASN A 407 0.45 -9.14 -6.49
CA ASN A 407 1.49 -10.15 -6.45
C ASN A 407 2.90 -9.55 -6.63
N ARG A 408 3.03 -8.51 -7.48
CA ARG A 408 4.27 -7.74 -7.64
C ARG A 408 4.69 -7.05 -6.34
N ILE A 409 3.75 -6.46 -5.60
CA ILE A 409 4.02 -5.78 -4.33
C ILE A 409 4.31 -6.78 -3.21
N HIS A 410 3.63 -7.94 -3.18
CA HIS A 410 4.02 -9.06 -2.31
C HIS A 410 5.50 -9.40 -2.49
N ASP A 411 5.93 -9.68 -3.72
CA ASP A 411 7.31 -10.10 -4.00
C ASP A 411 8.31 -8.95 -3.71
N GLU A 412 7.95 -7.68 -3.95
CA GLU A 412 8.77 -6.52 -3.57
C GLU A 412 8.96 -6.41 -2.04
N TYR A 413 7.91 -6.59 -1.25
CA TYR A 413 7.99 -6.42 0.21
C TYR A 413 8.55 -7.67 0.90
N TYR A 414 8.32 -8.85 0.34
CA TYR A 414 8.98 -10.09 0.75
C TYR A 414 10.51 -9.96 0.67
N ALA A 415 11.02 -9.42 -0.45
CA ALA A 415 12.46 -9.19 -0.65
C ALA A 415 13.07 -8.15 0.31
N LEU A 416 12.26 -7.26 0.89
CA LEU A 416 12.69 -6.29 1.90
C LEU A 416 12.58 -6.83 3.35
N GLY A 417 11.77 -7.86 3.60
CA GLY A 417 11.65 -8.51 4.92
C GLY A 417 10.23 -8.87 5.35
N PHE A 418 9.20 -8.43 4.63
CA PHE A 418 7.79 -8.75 4.90
C PHE A 418 7.47 -10.20 4.47
N THR A 419 8.00 -11.11 5.28
CA THR A 419 7.98 -12.56 5.16
C THR A 419 6.84 -13.16 5.98
N GLU A 420 6.68 -14.47 5.94
CA GLU A 420 5.59 -15.17 6.63
C GLU A 420 5.61 -14.90 8.15
N THR A 421 6.78 -14.86 8.79
CA THR A 421 6.93 -14.50 10.21
C THR A 421 6.73 -13.02 10.53
N ALA A 422 6.61 -12.16 9.51
CA ALA A 422 6.31 -10.73 9.65
C ALA A 422 4.81 -10.42 9.48
N GLY A 423 3.96 -11.45 9.30
CA GLY A 423 2.54 -11.28 9.04
C GLY A 423 2.27 -10.75 7.63
N ASN A 424 2.90 -11.35 6.61
CA ASN A 424 2.56 -11.07 5.21
C ASN A 424 1.30 -11.82 4.75
N PHE A 425 0.84 -11.53 3.53
CA PHE A 425 -0.46 -12.02 3.03
C PHE A 425 -0.28 -13.30 2.19
N GLN A 426 -0.54 -14.45 2.80
CA GLN A 426 -0.38 -15.76 2.15
C GLN A 426 -1.41 -16.80 2.60
N THR A 427 -1.95 -17.56 1.66
CA THR A 427 -2.86 -18.70 1.93
C THR A 427 -2.12 -19.90 2.53
N ASP A 428 -0.87 -20.15 2.12
CA ASP A 428 -0.02 -21.21 2.69
C ASP A 428 1.45 -20.76 2.75
N ASN A 429 1.89 -20.58 4.00
CA ASN A 429 3.21 -20.10 4.42
C ASN A 429 4.32 -21.16 4.28
N GLY A 430 4.01 -22.35 3.74
CA GLY A 430 4.97 -23.44 3.50
C GLY A 430 5.65 -24.00 4.74
N GLY A 431 5.09 -23.75 5.93
CA GLY A 431 5.68 -24.11 7.23
C GLY A 431 6.81 -23.19 7.71
N LYS A 432 6.99 -22.00 7.12
CA LYS A 432 8.05 -21.05 7.51
C LYS A 432 7.76 -20.28 8.81
N GLY A 433 6.49 -20.11 9.18
CA GLY A 433 6.02 -19.35 10.34
C GLY A 433 4.82 -18.46 10.00
N GLY A 434 4.43 -17.57 10.92
CA GLY A 434 3.21 -16.75 10.82
C GLY A 434 1.91 -17.57 10.84
N GLN A 435 0.79 -16.90 10.61
CA GLN A 435 -0.52 -17.52 10.43
C GLN A 435 -0.95 -17.38 8.97
N GLY A 436 -0.80 -18.46 8.21
CA GLY A 436 -1.30 -18.50 6.83
C GLY A 436 -2.82 -18.64 6.75
N GLY A 437 -3.37 -18.24 5.62
CA GLY A 437 -4.80 -18.23 5.30
C GLY A 437 -5.31 -16.87 4.81
N ASP A 438 -4.43 -15.89 4.60
CA ASP A 438 -4.75 -14.46 4.55
C ASP A 438 -4.27 -13.72 3.30
N ALA A 439 -4.26 -14.39 2.15
CA ALA A 439 -4.08 -13.74 0.84
C ALA A 439 -4.97 -12.50 0.68
N ILE A 440 -4.39 -11.39 0.21
CA ILE A 440 -5.10 -10.11 0.08
C ILE A 440 -6.22 -10.20 -0.97
N ARG A 441 -7.43 -9.77 -0.61
CA ARG A 441 -8.52 -9.68 -1.57
C ARG A 441 -8.46 -8.35 -2.33
N GLY A 442 -8.39 -8.40 -3.66
CA GLY A 442 -8.44 -7.22 -4.51
C GLY A 442 -9.85 -6.96 -5.00
N LEU A 443 -10.51 -5.93 -4.47
CA LEU A 443 -11.89 -5.58 -4.78
C LEU A 443 -11.93 -4.55 -5.92
N VAL A 444 -12.08 -5.08 -7.13
CA VAL A 444 -12.11 -4.33 -8.40
C VAL A 444 -13.40 -3.53 -8.48
N GLN A 445 -13.28 -2.24 -8.84
CA GLN A 445 -14.41 -1.34 -9.05
C GLN A 445 -15.41 -1.36 -7.86
N ALA A 446 -14.87 -1.34 -6.64
CA ALA A 446 -15.66 -1.51 -5.41
C ALA A 446 -16.76 -0.43 -5.32
N GLY A 447 -17.99 -0.83 -5.00
CA GLY A 447 -19.14 0.08 -4.95
C GLY A 447 -19.54 0.72 -6.29
N ALA A 448 -19.07 0.23 -7.45
CA ALA A 448 -19.42 0.82 -8.74
C ALA A 448 -20.94 0.95 -8.99
N ALA A 449 -21.75 0.00 -8.50
CA ALA A 449 -23.21 0.00 -8.65
C ALA A 449 -23.97 0.71 -7.51
N SER A 450 -23.39 0.80 -6.29
CA SER A 450 -24.09 1.26 -5.08
C SER A 450 -23.55 2.53 -4.43
N GLY A 451 -22.29 2.89 -4.69
CA GLY A 451 -21.59 4.01 -4.06
C GLY A 451 -21.51 5.29 -4.89
N GLY A 452 -22.30 5.43 -5.96
CA GLY A 452 -22.37 6.65 -6.77
C GLY A 452 -23.34 7.71 -6.22
N ALA A 453 -23.87 8.56 -7.10
CA ALA A 453 -24.86 9.57 -6.73
C ALA A 453 -26.09 8.96 -6.00
N PRO A 454 -26.65 9.62 -4.97
CA PRO A 454 -26.31 10.97 -4.50
C PRO A 454 -25.25 11.03 -3.38
N THR A 455 -24.75 9.89 -2.87
CA THR A 455 -23.88 9.86 -1.69
C THR A 455 -22.39 9.79 -2.02
N TYR A 456 -22.02 9.28 -3.19
CA TYR A 456 -20.64 9.14 -3.68
C TYR A 456 -19.69 8.37 -2.74
N THR A 457 -20.24 7.52 -1.86
CA THR A 457 -19.49 6.78 -0.83
C THR A 457 -18.59 5.65 -1.36
N GLY A 458 -18.69 5.34 -2.65
CA GLY A 458 -17.81 4.40 -3.35
C GLY A 458 -17.27 5.02 -4.64
N ARG A 459 -16.76 6.25 -4.52
CA ARG A 459 -16.18 7.05 -5.60
C ARG A 459 -14.95 7.82 -5.13
N ASP A 460 -14.11 8.19 -6.09
CA ASP A 460 -13.02 9.16 -5.95
C ASP A 460 -12.08 8.92 -4.76
N ASN A 461 -11.83 7.64 -4.48
CA ASN A 461 -10.92 7.18 -3.44
C ASN A 461 -10.45 5.74 -3.70
N ALA A 462 -9.63 5.21 -2.80
CA ALA A 462 -9.44 3.79 -2.59
C ALA A 462 -9.40 3.53 -1.07
N TYR A 463 -9.15 2.28 -0.65
CA TYR A 463 -8.84 1.95 0.75
C TYR A 463 -8.18 0.57 0.86
N MET A 464 -7.58 0.31 2.02
CA MET A 464 -7.13 -1.00 2.49
C MET A 464 -7.63 -1.26 3.91
N LEU A 465 -8.34 -2.36 4.10
CA LEU A 465 -8.74 -2.84 5.42
C LEU A 465 -7.82 -3.99 5.82
N THR A 466 -6.89 -3.68 6.74
CA THR A 466 -5.93 -4.64 7.28
C THR A 466 -6.48 -5.28 8.55
N LEU A 467 -6.41 -6.60 8.63
CA LEU A 467 -6.80 -7.40 9.80
C LEU A 467 -5.59 -8.16 10.35
N ASP A 468 -5.71 -8.73 11.55
CA ASP A 468 -4.66 -9.52 12.19
C ASP A 468 -4.11 -10.66 11.32
N ASP A 469 -2.88 -11.09 11.60
CA ASP A 469 -2.19 -12.22 10.96
C ASP A 469 -3.09 -13.47 10.91
N GLY A 470 -3.22 -14.09 9.72
CA GLY A 470 -4.13 -15.22 9.49
C GLY A 470 -5.58 -14.87 9.15
N ILE A 471 -5.94 -13.59 9.05
CA ILE A 471 -7.25 -13.13 8.55
C ILE A 471 -7.07 -12.31 7.26
N PRO A 472 -7.67 -12.72 6.12
CA PRO A 472 -7.54 -12.02 4.84
C PRO A 472 -7.88 -10.51 4.93
N PRO A 473 -6.93 -9.61 4.64
CA PRO A 473 -7.22 -8.21 4.43
C PRO A 473 -7.82 -7.98 3.03
N TRP A 474 -8.28 -6.77 2.74
CA TRP A 474 -8.76 -6.41 1.41
C TRP A 474 -8.55 -4.95 1.06
N SER A 475 -8.19 -4.69 -0.19
CA SER A 475 -8.12 -3.34 -0.76
C SER A 475 -9.22 -3.14 -1.80
N GLY A 476 -9.83 -1.95 -1.80
CA GLY A 476 -10.90 -1.57 -2.72
C GLY A 476 -10.51 -0.43 -3.63
N MET A 477 -10.60 -0.67 -4.93
CA MET A 477 -10.33 0.33 -5.97
C MET A 477 -11.65 0.90 -6.47
N PHE A 478 -11.92 2.19 -6.25
CA PHE A 478 -13.15 2.82 -6.77
C PHE A 478 -13.02 3.29 -8.21
N LEU A 479 -14.17 3.57 -8.81
CA LEU A 479 -14.29 4.44 -9.97
C LEU A 479 -14.20 5.90 -9.51
N TRP A 480 -13.57 6.74 -10.31
CA TRP A 480 -13.37 8.17 -10.05
C TRP A 480 -14.18 8.96 -11.09
N GLU A 481 -14.84 10.05 -10.69
CA GLU A 481 -15.71 10.88 -11.53
C GLU A 481 -15.76 12.35 -11.03
N PRO A 482 -16.15 13.33 -11.87
CA PRO A 482 -16.25 14.73 -11.42
C PRO A 482 -17.45 14.93 -10.48
N ILE A 483 -17.17 15.16 -9.20
CA ILE A 483 -18.15 15.51 -8.16
C ILE A 483 -18.08 17.01 -7.88
N ASP A 484 -19.17 17.70 -8.21
CA ASP A 484 -19.38 19.14 -8.02
C ASP A 484 -19.19 19.59 -6.55
N ASP A 485 -18.55 20.74 -6.34
CA ASP A 485 -18.11 21.28 -5.03
C ASP A 485 -17.41 20.28 -4.07
N ALA A 486 -16.80 19.19 -4.59
CA ALA A 486 -16.06 18.20 -3.80
C ALA A 486 -14.75 17.72 -4.43
N PHE A 487 -14.80 17.19 -5.66
CA PHE A 487 -13.67 16.59 -6.36
C PHE A 487 -13.88 16.62 -7.89
N GLU A 488 -13.33 17.63 -8.57
CA GLU A 488 -13.48 17.85 -10.02
C GLU A 488 -12.55 16.94 -10.87
N GLY A 489 -12.54 15.63 -10.59
CA GLY A 489 -11.68 14.64 -11.26
C GLY A 489 -12.15 14.20 -12.65
N PRO A 490 -11.25 13.63 -13.48
CA PRO A 490 -11.64 12.93 -14.70
C PRO A 490 -12.25 11.56 -14.40
N HIS A 491 -13.12 11.08 -15.28
CA HIS A 491 -13.64 9.70 -15.22
C HIS A 491 -12.50 8.67 -15.37
N ARG A 492 -12.21 7.87 -14.34
CA ARG A 492 -11.10 6.90 -14.28
C ARG A 492 -11.47 5.65 -13.48
N ASP A 493 -10.74 4.55 -13.69
CA ASP A 493 -10.84 3.33 -12.89
C ASP A 493 -9.57 3.19 -12.03
N GLY A 494 -9.72 3.19 -10.71
CA GLY A 494 -8.60 3.10 -9.76
C GLY A 494 -7.79 1.82 -9.88
N SER A 495 -8.38 0.75 -10.45
CA SER A 495 -7.74 -0.57 -10.67
C SER A 495 -6.54 -0.54 -11.64
N PHE A 496 -6.22 0.64 -12.17
CA PHE A 496 -5.12 0.89 -13.10
C PHE A 496 -4.08 1.93 -12.63
N ASP A 497 -4.29 2.66 -11.53
CA ASP A 497 -3.27 3.60 -11.03
C ASP A 497 -2.30 2.88 -10.09
N MET A 498 -1.12 2.50 -10.62
CA MET A 498 -0.06 1.84 -9.85
C MET A 498 0.27 2.57 -8.53
N SER A 499 0.22 3.91 -8.53
CA SER A 499 0.58 4.69 -7.35
C SER A 499 -0.47 4.57 -6.23
N VAL A 500 -1.75 4.49 -6.59
CA VAL A 500 -2.85 4.23 -5.65
C VAL A 500 -2.85 2.77 -5.20
N ILE A 501 -2.68 1.81 -6.12
CA ILE A 501 -2.67 0.38 -5.77
C ILE A 501 -1.53 0.04 -4.80
N GLN A 502 -0.33 0.60 -5.02
CA GLN A 502 0.79 0.40 -4.09
C GLN A 502 0.65 1.21 -2.80
N HIS A 503 -0.02 2.37 -2.81
CA HIS A 503 -0.42 3.06 -1.59
C HIS A 503 -1.29 2.14 -0.72
N GLU A 504 -2.40 1.62 -1.24
CA GLU A 504 -3.30 0.75 -0.48
C GLU A 504 -2.62 -0.51 0.07
N TYR A 505 -1.86 -1.24 -0.75
CA TYR A 505 -1.14 -2.43 -0.27
C TYR A 505 -0.18 -2.11 0.89
N THR A 506 0.38 -0.90 0.93
CA THR A 506 1.34 -0.48 1.95
C THR A 506 0.71 -0.15 3.29
N HIS A 507 -0.59 0.19 3.35
CA HIS A 507 -1.32 0.15 4.63
C HIS A 507 -1.36 -1.26 5.21
N GLY A 508 -1.38 -2.29 4.35
CA GLY A 508 -1.21 -3.68 4.76
C GLY A 508 0.13 -3.94 5.43
N LEU A 509 1.23 -3.53 4.79
CA LEU A 509 2.58 -3.62 5.35
C LEU A 509 2.67 -2.88 6.69
N SER A 510 2.30 -1.60 6.72
CA SER A 510 2.53 -0.75 7.89
C SER A 510 1.69 -1.16 9.10
N ASN A 511 0.41 -1.52 8.92
CA ASN A 511 -0.45 -1.97 10.02
C ASN A 511 -0.09 -3.36 10.57
N ARG A 512 0.50 -4.26 9.76
CA ARG A 512 1.02 -5.55 10.24
C ARG A 512 2.38 -5.41 10.92
N TYR A 513 3.26 -4.57 10.38
CA TYR A 513 4.69 -4.62 10.66
C TYR A 513 5.18 -3.59 11.69
N VAL A 514 4.47 -2.46 11.87
CA VAL A 514 4.73 -1.56 13.00
C VAL A 514 4.22 -2.19 14.30
N ALA A 515 5.12 -2.37 15.26
CA ALA A 515 4.89 -3.03 16.56
C ALA A 515 4.23 -4.43 16.52
N GLY A 516 4.11 -5.06 15.34
CA GLY A 516 3.51 -6.39 15.16
C GLY A 516 1.98 -6.44 15.04
N GLY A 517 1.30 -5.29 14.86
CA GLY A 517 -0.14 -5.25 14.60
C GLY A 517 -0.88 -4.10 15.28
N GLY A 518 -1.90 -3.54 14.61
CA GLY A 518 -2.92 -2.68 15.22
C GLY A 518 -2.42 -1.36 15.82
N ALA A 519 -1.28 -0.87 15.34
CA ALA A 519 -0.45 0.12 16.05
C ALA A 519 -0.39 1.51 15.39
N LEU A 520 -1.30 1.82 14.47
CA LEU A 520 -1.35 3.09 13.71
C LEU A 520 -2.65 3.88 13.92
N GLY A 521 -3.24 3.80 15.12
CA GLY A 521 -4.53 4.41 15.44
C GLY A 521 -4.48 5.88 15.87
N SER A 522 -3.32 6.36 16.35
CA SER A 522 -3.13 7.76 16.77
C SER A 522 -2.83 8.70 15.61
N GLN A 523 -3.13 10.00 15.73
CA GLN A 523 -3.07 10.96 14.60
C GLN A 523 -1.76 10.92 13.80
N GLN A 524 -0.60 11.05 14.46
CA GLN A 524 0.71 10.99 13.80
C GLN A 524 1.02 9.58 13.25
N ALA A 525 0.50 8.52 13.86
CA ALA A 525 0.76 7.15 13.43
C ALA A 525 -0.03 6.81 12.17
N GLY A 526 -1.32 7.18 12.11
CA GLY A 526 -2.11 7.12 10.88
C GLY A 526 -1.51 7.98 9.76
N SER A 527 -1.02 9.18 10.11
CA SER A 527 -0.27 10.05 9.18
C SER A 527 1.00 9.38 8.64
N MET A 528 1.75 8.65 9.48
CA MET A 528 2.90 7.88 8.99
C MET A 528 2.48 6.67 8.14
N GLY A 529 1.32 6.05 8.43
CA GLY A 529 0.67 5.06 7.56
C GLY A 529 0.51 5.60 6.14
N GLU A 530 -0.24 6.69 5.98
CA GLU A 530 -0.38 7.44 4.71
C GLU A 530 0.97 7.78 4.07
N GLY A 531 1.91 8.30 4.88
CA GLY A 531 3.19 8.78 4.38
C GLY A 531 4.16 7.68 3.94
N TRP A 532 4.12 6.50 4.59
CA TRP A 532 4.80 5.31 4.10
C TRP A 532 4.15 4.83 2.81
N SER A 533 2.82 4.78 2.75
CA SER A 533 2.07 4.32 1.58
C SER A 533 2.37 5.14 0.32
N ASP A 534 2.39 6.48 0.42
CA ASP A 534 2.89 7.33 -0.67
C ASP A 534 4.38 7.08 -0.95
N TRP A 535 5.23 7.01 0.08
CA TRP A 535 6.67 6.89 -0.12
C TRP A 535 7.08 5.61 -0.86
N TYR A 536 6.47 4.45 -0.56
CA TYR A 536 6.79 3.20 -1.25
C TYR A 536 6.35 3.22 -2.72
N ALA A 537 5.14 3.70 -3.03
CA ALA A 537 4.65 3.86 -4.40
C ALA A 537 5.60 4.77 -5.23
N LEU A 538 6.07 5.87 -4.63
CA LEU A 538 7.03 6.78 -5.25
C LEU A 538 8.44 6.18 -5.39
N ASN A 539 8.90 5.43 -4.38
CA ASN A 539 10.19 4.73 -4.44
C ASN A 539 10.19 3.68 -5.55
N HIS A 540 9.16 2.82 -5.62
CA HIS A 540 8.96 1.87 -6.72
C HIS A 540 8.95 2.57 -8.07
N GLY A 541 8.07 3.56 -8.24
CA GLY A 541 7.87 4.27 -9.49
C GLY A 541 9.14 4.95 -10.02
N PHE A 542 10.02 5.45 -9.15
CA PHE A 542 11.32 5.98 -9.57
C PHE A 542 12.39 4.90 -9.80
N ASN A 543 12.37 3.80 -9.05
CA ASN A 543 13.35 2.71 -9.20
C ASN A 543 13.13 1.93 -10.50
N ALA A 544 11.88 1.72 -10.89
CA ALA A 544 11.49 1.13 -12.17
C ALA A 544 11.46 2.15 -13.34
N GLY A 545 11.69 3.44 -13.08
CA GLY A 545 11.71 4.50 -14.10
C GLY A 545 10.33 4.88 -14.66
N LEU A 546 9.25 4.46 -13.99
CA LEU A 546 7.85 4.70 -14.36
C LEU A 546 7.43 6.16 -14.11
N LEU A 547 7.98 6.79 -13.07
CA LEU A 547 7.70 8.16 -12.67
C LEU A 547 8.87 9.10 -12.96
N THR A 548 8.55 10.35 -13.31
CA THR A 548 9.53 11.45 -13.51
C THR A 548 9.34 12.62 -12.54
N LYS A 549 8.27 12.57 -11.72
CA LYS A 549 7.91 13.52 -10.67
C LYS A 549 7.40 12.71 -9.47
N PRO A 550 7.73 13.09 -8.22
CA PRO A 550 7.17 12.41 -7.06
C PRO A 550 5.78 12.97 -6.74
N ILE A 551 4.77 12.38 -7.39
CA ILE A 551 3.34 12.66 -7.25
C ILE A 551 2.55 11.34 -7.23
N VAL A 552 1.43 11.30 -6.51
CA VAL A 552 0.56 10.12 -6.38
C VAL A 552 -0.82 10.45 -6.96
N GLY A 553 -1.40 9.51 -7.71
CA GLY A 553 -2.72 9.63 -8.31
C GLY A 553 -2.82 10.51 -9.55
N ASP A 554 -1.74 10.72 -10.32
CA ASP A 554 -1.76 11.56 -11.55
C ASP A 554 -2.88 11.13 -12.52
N TYR A 555 -3.02 9.82 -12.76
CA TYR A 555 -4.02 9.29 -13.69
C TYR A 555 -5.45 9.45 -13.19
N VAL A 556 -5.73 9.10 -11.92
CA VAL A 556 -7.07 9.25 -11.32
C VAL A 556 -7.50 10.71 -11.14
N THR A 557 -6.57 11.60 -10.77
CA THR A 557 -6.87 13.02 -10.55
C THR A 557 -6.82 13.88 -11.82
N GLY A 558 -6.14 13.42 -12.87
CA GLY A 558 -5.81 14.24 -14.03
C GLY A 558 -4.83 15.39 -13.72
N ASN A 559 -4.10 15.33 -12.60
CA ASN A 559 -3.22 16.39 -12.13
C ASN A 559 -1.72 16.00 -12.24
N PRO A 560 -1.08 16.24 -13.41
CA PRO A 560 0.35 15.97 -13.60
C PRO A 560 1.28 16.97 -12.91
N THR A 561 0.75 17.84 -12.03
CA THR A 561 1.54 18.82 -11.26
C THR A 561 1.84 18.30 -9.86
N ARG A 562 0.79 17.87 -9.13
CA ARG A 562 0.84 17.38 -7.74
C ARG A 562 0.08 16.08 -7.47
N GLY A 563 -0.75 15.60 -8.40
CA GLY A 563 -1.64 14.47 -8.16
C GLY A 563 -2.73 14.80 -7.14
N ILE A 564 -3.00 13.88 -6.20
CA ILE A 564 -4.06 14.02 -5.18
C ILE A 564 -3.66 14.81 -3.93
N ARG A 565 -2.35 14.90 -3.66
CA ARG A 565 -1.77 15.54 -2.47
C ARG A 565 -1.64 17.06 -2.67
N ASN A 566 -1.37 17.81 -1.60
CA ASN A 566 -1.15 19.26 -1.63
C ASN A 566 0.07 19.62 -2.51
N TRP A 567 1.09 18.76 -2.54
CA TRP A 567 2.37 19.06 -3.19
C TRP A 567 2.92 17.95 -4.10
N ASN A 568 3.77 18.37 -5.04
CA ASN A 568 4.86 17.53 -5.53
C ASN A 568 5.95 17.41 -4.45
N TYR A 569 6.41 16.20 -4.11
CA TYR A 569 7.32 16.00 -2.96
C TYR A 569 8.75 16.55 -3.13
N ASP A 570 9.16 16.96 -4.34
CA ASP A 570 10.39 17.75 -4.52
C ASP A 570 10.20 19.25 -4.24
N GLN A 571 8.96 19.70 -4.07
CA GLN A 571 8.58 21.08 -3.78
C GLN A 571 7.92 21.25 -2.40
N ASN A 572 7.48 20.15 -1.76
CA ASN A 572 6.82 20.16 -0.46
C ASN A 572 7.74 20.77 0.64
N PRO A 573 7.35 21.90 1.26
CA PRO A 573 8.16 22.65 2.23
C PRO A 573 7.91 22.26 3.69
N THR A 574 6.99 21.33 3.98
CA THR A 574 6.53 21.04 5.35
C THR A 574 7.60 20.41 6.24
N THR A 575 7.41 20.58 7.55
CA THR A 575 8.26 20.14 8.64
C THR A 575 7.40 19.52 9.75
N PHE A 576 8.01 18.84 10.72
CA PHE A 576 7.31 18.23 11.85
C PHE A 576 6.44 19.20 12.66
N GLY A 577 6.77 20.50 12.68
CA GLY A 577 5.95 21.53 13.32
C GLY A 577 4.75 22.00 12.47
N ASP A 578 4.63 21.55 11.22
CA ASP A 578 3.52 21.88 10.33
C ASP A 578 2.35 20.86 10.43
N ILE A 579 2.30 19.98 11.43
CA ILE A 579 1.13 19.12 11.67
C ILE A 579 -0.12 20.00 11.86
N GLY A 580 -1.21 19.68 11.16
CA GLY A 580 -2.44 20.45 11.13
C GLY A 580 -2.51 21.62 10.13
N TYR A 581 -1.48 21.82 9.29
CA TYR A 581 -1.38 22.99 8.39
C TYR A 581 -2.46 23.09 7.30
N ASP A 582 -3.06 21.97 6.87
CA ASP A 582 -3.97 21.97 5.72
C ASP A 582 -5.34 22.59 6.08
N LEU A 583 -6.14 22.86 5.05
CA LEU A 583 -7.47 23.43 5.12
C LEU A 583 -8.40 22.65 6.06
N THR A 584 -8.21 21.34 6.19
CA THR A 584 -8.93 20.43 7.10
C THR A 584 -8.51 20.55 8.57
N GLY A 585 -7.33 21.07 8.88
CA GLY A 585 -6.69 20.90 10.19
C GLY A 585 -5.95 19.57 10.26
N PRO A 586 -5.67 19.04 11.47
CA PRO A 586 -5.05 17.72 11.65
C PRO A 586 -5.86 16.63 10.94
N GLU A 587 -5.22 15.97 9.99
CA GLU A 587 -5.86 15.05 9.06
C GLU A 587 -4.77 14.14 8.47
N VAL A 588 -4.94 12.81 8.58
CA VAL A 588 -3.86 11.84 8.32
C VAL A 588 -3.29 11.89 6.89
N HIS A 589 -4.13 12.13 5.88
CA HIS A 589 -3.68 12.18 4.48
C HIS A 589 -2.83 13.44 4.21
N ALA A 590 -3.18 14.57 4.84
CA ALA A 590 -2.49 15.84 4.72
C ALA A 590 -1.21 15.91 5.56
N ASP A 591 -1.26 15.45 6.82
CA ASP A 591 -0.11 15.39 7.73
C ASP A 591 0.88 14.28 7.31
N GLY A 592 0.40 13.22 6.68
CA GLY A 592 1.24 12.18 6.10
C GLY A 592 2.18 12.68 5.01
N GLU A 593 1.83 13.77 4.31
CA GLU A 593 2.73 14.42 3.36
C GLU A 593 4.04 14.90 4.01
N ILE A 594 4.02 15.26 5.30
CA ILE A 594 5.17 15.69 6.07
C ILE A 594 6.15 14.51 6.26
N TRP A 595 5.61 13.32 6.52
CA TRP A 595 6.37 12.07 6.64
C TRP A 595 6.93 11.65 5.27
N THR A 596 6.12 11.62 4.22
CA THR A 596 6.57 11.32 2.85
C THR A 596 7.69 12.26 2.41
N ALA A 597 7.54 13.58 2.61
CA ALA A 597 8.55 14.57 2.22
C ALA A 597 9.88 14.38 2.98
N THR A 598 9.81 13.93 4.23
CA THR A 598 10.99 13.63 5.07
C THR A 598 11.70 12.37 4.59
N LEU A 599 10.97 11.28 4.35
CA LEU A 599 11.53 10.04 3.79
C LEU A 599 11.98 10.22 2.33
N TRP A 600 11.38 11.12 1.57
CA TRP A 600 11.79 11.45 0.20
C TRP A 600 13.11 12.23 0.17
N ASP A 601 13.31 13.18 1.09
CA ASP A 601 14.61 13.83 1.29
C ASP A 601 15.68 12.84 1.79
N LEU A 602 15.31 11.85 2.63
CA LEU A 602 16.21 10.76 3.04
C LEU A 602 16.64 9.91 1.84
N ARG A 603 15.68 9.48 1.00
CA ARG A 603 15.94 8.75 -0.25
C ARG A 603 16.88 9.54 -1.17
N LYS A 604 16.62 10.84 -1.37
CA LYS A 604 17.49 11.71 -2.20
C LYS A 604 18.91 11.83 -1.63
N ALA A 605 19.07 11.95 -0.31
CA ALA A 605 20.38 12.01 0.33
C ALA A 605 21.15 10.69 0.21
N LEU A 606 20.48 9.54 0.37
CA LEU A 606 21.08 8.21 0.20
C LEU A 606 21.42 7.91 -1.28
N VAL A 607 20.58 8.33 -2.23
CA VAL A 607 20.85 8.31 -3.68
C VAL A 607 22.06 9.18 -4.03
N ALA A 608 22.20 10.37 -3.44
CA ALA A 608 23.38 11.21 -3.65
C ALA A 608 24.67 10.60 -3.06
N ARG A 609 24.57 9.82 -1.97
CA ARG A 609 25.70 9.14 -1.33
C ARG A 609 26.14 7.85 -2.03
N TYR A 610 25.20 7.05 -2.55
CA TYR A 610 25.46 5.69 -3.04
C TYR A 610 25.13 5.46 -4.53
N GLY A 611 24.61 6.47 -5.23
CA GLY A 611 24.06 6.33 -6.59
C GLY A 611 22.62 5.80 -6.57
N ALA A 612 21.88 5.98 -7.68
CA ALA A 612 20.44 5.75 -7.75
C ALA A 612 19.97 4.39 -7.20
N ALA A 613 20.38 3.28 -7.82
CA ALA A 613 19.90 1.95 -7.44
C ALA A 613 20.28 1.56 -6.00
N LYS A 614 21.55 1.71 -5.60
CA LYS A 614 21.99 1.35 -4.25
C LYS A 614 21.40 2.28 -3.19
N GLY A 615 21.35 3.58 -3.44
CA GLY A 615 20.82 4.56 -2.48
C GLY A 615 19.33 4.40 -2.23
N ALA A 616 18.54 4.08 -3.26
CA ALA A 616 17.13 3.78 -3.11
C ALA A 616 16.89 2.42 -2.41
N ALA A 617 17.70 1.39 -2.69
CA ALA A 617 17.64 0.12 -1.97
C ALA A 617 18.00 0.25 -0.48
N VAL A 618 19.03 1.04 -0.14
CA VAL A 618 19.37 1.37 1.26
C VAL A 618 18.25 2.18 1.92
N ALA A 619 17.63 3.12 1.20
CA ALA A 619 16.49 3.87 1.73
C ALA A 619 15.28 2.97 2.02
N ALA A 620 14.95 2.05 1.11
CA ALA A 620 13.88 1.06 1.31
C ALA A 620 14.17 0.20 2.55
N GLN A 621 15.34 -0.43 2.61
CA GLN A 621 15.69 -1.31 3.72
C GLN A 621 15.68 -0.59 5.07
N LEU A 622 16.19 0.64 5.17
CA LEU A 622 16.15 1.45 6.39
C LEU A 622 14.71 1.78 6.83
N VAL A 623 13.81 2.06 5.88
CA VAL A 623 12.40 2.36 6.16
C VAL A 623 11.64 1.09 6.54
N THR A 624 11.90 -0.05 5.88
CA THR A 624 11.29 -1.34 6.22
C THR A 624 11.75 -1.83 7.59
N ASP A 625 13.05 -1.88 7.84
CA ASP A 625 13.63 -2.35 9.12
C ASP A 625 13.24 -1.45 10.30
N GLY A 626 13.01 -0.15 10.07
CA GLY A 626 12.60 0.79 11.11
C GLY A 626 11.20 0.53 11.67
N MET A 627 10.28 -0.04 10.87
CA MET A 627 8.88 -0.29 11.27
C MET A 627 8.75 -1.19 12.53
N PRO A 628 9.32 -2.41 12.58
CA PRO A 628 9.25 -3.28 13.77
C PRO A 628 10.13 -2.79 14.94
N LEU A 629 11.01 -1.81 14.70
CA LEU A 629 11.83 -1.15 15.73
C LEU A 629 11.16 0.13 16.30
N THR A 630 9.97 0.47 15.81
CA THR A 630 9.18 1.64 16.23
C THR A 630 8.16 1.27 17.31
N ALA A 631 7.87 2.20 18.22
CA ALA A 631 6.86 2.01 19.28
C ALA A 631 5.43 1.86 18.72
N PRO A 632 4.46 1.29 19.48
CA PRO A 632 3.05 1.29 19.10
C PRO A 632 2.43 2.69 19.23
N ASN A 633 1.51 3.05 18.32
CA ASN A 633 0.94 4.41 18.18
C ASN A 633 2.02 5.52 18.22
N PRO A 634 3.05 5.41 17.35
CA PRO A 634 4.26 6.23 17.43
C PRO A 634 4.05 7.69 17.03
N SER A 635 4.87 8.57 17.61
CA SER A 635 5.13 9.89 17.04
C SER A 635 6.14 9.80 15.89
N PHE A 636 6.25 10.85 15.07
CA PHE A 636 7.29 10.93 14.03
C PHE A 636 8.73 10.80 14.59
N LEU A 637 8.91 11.10 15.89
CA LEU A 637 10.21 11.02 16.55
C LEU A 637 10.57 9.57 16.92
N ASP A 638 9.58 8.76 17.29
CA ASP A 638 9.77 7.33 17.56
C ASP A 638 10.14 6.57 16.27
N ALA A 639 9.45 6.88 15.16
CA ALA A 639 9.72 6.27 13.86
C ALA A 639 11.08 6.70 13.27
N ARG A 640 11.51 7.94 13.51
CA ARG A 640 12.89 8.41 13.24
C ARG A 640 13.90 7.56 14.00
N ASP A 641 13.66 7.30 15.28
CA ASP A 641 14.59 6.56 16.13
C ASP A 641 14.59 5.04 15.84
N GLY A 642 13.48 4.49 15.35
CA GLY A 642 13.43 3.18 14.70
C GLY A 642 14.32 3.10 13.44
N ILE A 643 14.25 4.09 12.55
CA ILE A 643 15.12 4.16 11.35
C ILE A 643 16.60 4.34 11.71
N LEU A 644 16.92 5.11 12.77
CA LEU A 644 18.29 5.20 13.29
C LEU A 644 18.78 3.89 13.91
N SER A 645 17.88 3.12 14.53
CA SER A 645 18.19 1.79 15.08
C SER A 645 18.45 0.78 13.96
N ALA A 646 17.70 0.84 12.85
CA ALA A 646 17.96 0.05 11.65
C ALA A 646 19.31 0.37 10.99
N ASP A 647 19.72 1.65 10.96
CA ASP A 647 21.05 2.05 10.49
C ASP A 647 22.17 1.54 11.39
N LEU A 648 21.95 1.50 12.71
CA LEU A 648 22.91 0.97 13.67
C LEU A 648 23.08 -0.56 13.53
N ASP A 649 22.01 -1.31 13.36
CA ASP A 649 22.07 -2.78 13.19
C ASP A 649 22.70 -3.15 11.83
N ARG A 650 22.00 -2.84 10.72
CA ARG A 650 22.37 -3.32 9.39
C ARG A 650 23.57 -2.62 8.77
N TYR A 651 23.75 -1.33 9.07
CA TYR A 651 24.77 -0.48 8.46
C TYR A 651 25.78 0.07 9.48
N HIS A 652 25.75 -0.42 10.73
CA HIS A 652 26.71 -0.09 11.78
C HIS A 652 26.82 1.42 12.11
N GLY A 653 25.77 2.19 11.83
CA GLY A 653 25.70 3.63 12.04
C GLY A 653 26.25 4.48 10.89
N ASP A 654 26.60 3.87 9.74
CA ASP A 654 27.23 4.57 8.61
C ASP A 654 26.41 5.77 8.10
N ASN A 655 25.08 5.75 8.19
CA ASN A 655 24.21 6.82 7.70
C ASN A 655 23.64 7.72 8.81
N THR A 656 23.89 7.43 10.08
CA THR A 656 23.31 8.11 11.25
C THR A 656 23.44 9.63 11.17
N ALA A 657 24.60 10.16 10.76
CA ALA A 657 24.80 11.61 10.61
C ALA A 657 24.01 12.23 9.42
N LEU A 658 23.76 11.45 8.36
CA LEU A 658 22.94 11.83 7.21
C LEU A 658 21.45 11.78 7.57
N ILE A 659 21.00 10.71 8.23
CA ILE A 659 19.63 10.55 8.73
C ILE A 659 19.29 11.73 9.66
N TRP A 660 20.11 11.96 10.70
CA TRP A 660 19.96 13.12 11.59
C TRP A 660 19.89 14.45 10.83
N SER A 661 20.73 14.66 9.82
CA SER A 661 20.73 15.91 9.05
C SER A 661 19.47 16.09 8.19
N VAL A 662 18.79 15.02 7.77
CA VAL A 662 17.54 15.08 7.02
C VAL A 662 16.37 15.37 7.96
N PHE A 663 16.20 14.56 9.01
CA PHE A 663 15.12 14.73 9.98
C PHE A 663 15.20 16.08 10.69
N ALA A 664 16.40 16.53 11.09
CA ALA A 664 16.59 17.86 11.64
C ALA A 664 16.27 18.98 10.65
N LYS A 665 16.61 18.85 9.35
CA LYS A 665 16.20 19.84 8.34
C LYS A 665 14.67 19.91 8.20
N ARG A 666 13.96 18.81 8.47
CA ARG A 666 12.49 18.69 8.50
C ARG A 666 11.88 18.92 9.89
N GLY A 667 12.60 19.51 10.85
CA GLY A 667 12.06 19.88 12.17
C GLY A 667 11.95 18.74 13.19
N ALA A 668 12.33 17.51 12.84
CA ALA A 668 12.38 16.34 13.71
C ALA A 668 13.80 16.11 14.28
N GLY A 669 14.48 17.19 14.67
CA GLY A 669 15.85 17.19 15.21
C GLY A 669 15.97 16.68 16.64
N VAL A 670 17.20 16.70 17.18
CA VAL A 670 17.52 16.08 18.48
C VAL A 670 16.84 16.76 19.67
N SER A 671 16.55 18.06 19.56
CA SER A 671 15.83 18.81 20.61
C SER A 671 14.31 18.88 20.38
N ALA A 672 13.75 18.12 19.42
CA ALA A 672 12.32 18.07 19.14
C ALA A 672 11.61 17.20 20.19
N SER A 673 10.33 17.49 20.45
CA SER A 673 9.53 16.71 21.41
C SER A 673 8.07 16.64 21.02
N SER A 674 7.50 15.45 21.18
CA SER A 674 6.08 15.13 21.04
C SER A 674 5.61 14.51 22.36
N GLN A 675 4.37 14.73 22.78
CA GLN A 675 3.81 14.16 24.01
C GLN A 675 3.37 12.71 23.81
N THR A 676 2.70 12.43 22.70
CA THR A 676 2.20 11.11 22.25
C THR A 676 2.15 11.07 20.72
N GLY A 677 1.71 9.95 20.14
CA GLY A 677 1.32 9.88 18.73
C GLY A 677 0.04 10.68 18.38
N ASP A 678 -0.66 11.27 19.34
CA ASP A 678 -1.85 12.13 19.13
C ASP A 678 -1.56 13.62 19.29
N ASP A 679 -0.31 13.98 19.59
CA ASP A 679 0.10 15.37 19.78
C ASP A 679 -0.02 16.14 18.46
N THR A 680 -0.81 17.22 18.47
CA THR A 680 -1.08 18.08 17.30
C THR A 680 -0.52 19.50 17.45
N ASP A 681 0.18 19.80 18.55
CA ASP A 681 1.07 20.97 18.68
C ASP A 681 2.50 20.55 19.09
N PRO A 682 3.13 19.62 18.34
CA PRO A 682 4.44 19.09 18.71
C PRO A 682 5.52 20.16 18.59
N ARG A 683 6.58 20.06 19.40
CA ARG A 683 7.67 21.04 19.38
C ARG A 683 8.73 20.67 18.33
N PRO A 684 8.85 21.40 17.20
CA PRO A 684 9.91 21.14 16.24
C PRO A 684 11.27 21.61 16.76
N ALA A 685 12.33 20.95 16.30
CA ALA A 685 13.71 21.42 16.44
C ALA A 685 14.53 21.04 15.21
N PHE A 686 15.50 21.89 14.85
CA PHE A 686 16.22 21.76 13.59
C PHE A 686 17.69 21.36 13.75
N ASP A 687 18.06 20.89 14.95
CA ASP A 687 19.43 20.60 15.35
C ASP A 687 19.75 19.10 15.42
N VAL A 688 21.04 18.76 15.42
CA VAL A 688 21.56 17.38 15.49
C VAL A 688 22.49 17.18 16.69
N PRO A 689 22.71 15.93 17.17
CA PRO A 689 23.53 15.66 18.36
C PRO A 689 24.97 16.19 18.24
N ALA A 690 25.53 16.18 17.02
CA ALA A 690 26.85 16.72 16.74
C ALA A 690 26.85 18.26 16.79
N ALA A 691 27.19 18.83 17.95
CA ALA A 691 27.14 20.27 18.22
C ALA A 691 27.79 21.14 17.12
N ALA A 692 28.93 20.72 16.58
CA ALA A 692 29.66 21.44 15.52
C ALA A 692 28.92 21.51 14.16
N SER A 693 27.99 20.59 13.90
CA SER A 693 27.16 20.57 12.68
C SER A 693 25.99 21.55 12.72
N ASN A 694 25.73 22.17 13.89
CA ASN A 694 24.68 23.16 14.08
C ASN A 694 25.23 24.59 13.91
N GLY A 695 24.42 25.46 13.32
CA GLY A 695 24.58 26.92 13.39
C GLY A 695 23.57 27.53 14.36
N THR A 696 23.87 28.73 14.84
CA THR A 696 23.00 29.49 15.73
C THR A 696 22.80 30.91 15.19
N VAL A 697 21.56 31.37 15.09
CA VAL A 697 21.22 32.73 14.69
C VAL A 697 20.42 33.40 15.81
N ALA A 698 21.02 34.39 16.45
CA ALA A 698 20.32 35.28 17.37
C ALA A 698 19.45 36.26 16.58
N LEU A 699 18.13 36.21 16.76
CA LEU A 699 17.18 37.11 16.16
C LEU A 699 16.93 38.33 17.07
N THR A 700 16.61 39.46 16.46
CA THR A 700 16.01 40.60 17.16
C THR A 700 14.93 41.19 16.29
N LEU A 701 13.67 40.98 16.65
CA LEU A 701 12.52 41.56 15.97
C LEU A 701 12.27 42.97 16.48
N VAL A 702 12.11 43.92 15.56
CA VAL A 702 11.63 45.27 15.87
C VAL A 702 10.51 45.70 14.94
N ASN A 703 9.69 46.63 15.43
CA ASN A 703 8.71 47.36 14.65
C ASN A 703 9.42 48.32 13.69
N ALA A 704 9.14 48.23 12.39
CA ALA A 704 9.78 49.04 11.37
C ALA A 704 9.46 50.55 11.46
N THR A 705 8.37 50.94 12.15
CA THR A 705 7.94 52.35 12.26
C THR A 705 8.36 53.00 13.58
N THR A 706 8.39 52.25 14.69
CA THR A 706 8.75 52.79 16.02
C THR A 706 10.16 52.41 16.48
N GLY A 707 10.78 51.41 15.84
CA GLY A 707 12.07 50.83 16.26
C GLY A 707 12.01 49.99 17.54
N GLN A 708 10.84 49.88 18.20
CA GLN A 708 10.67 49.14 19.45
C GLN A 708 10.76 47.62 19.23
N PRO A 709 11.26 46.84 20.21
CA PRO A 709 11.28 45.38 20.11
C PRO A 709 9.88 44.77 20.09
N ILE A 710 9.69 43.65 19.41
CA ILE A 710 8.39 42.95 19.31
C ILE A 710 8.40 41.70 20.21
N PRO A 711 7.71 41.69 21.37
CA PRO A 711 7.62 40.53 22.26
C PRO A 711 6.55 39.53 21.82
N ASN A 712 6.63 38.29 22.32
CA ASN A 712 5.67 37.19 22.12
C ASN A 712 5.38 36.80 20.65
N ALA A 713 6.19 37.26 19.70
CA ALA A 713 6.05 36.89 18.29
C ALA A 713 6.42 35.41 18.09
N ARG A 714 5.55 34.65 17.40
CA ARG A 714 5.82 33.26 16.98
C ARG A 714 6.88 33.27 15.89
N ILE A 715 7.94 32.50 16.10
CA ILE A 715 8.99 32.24 15.11
C ILE A 715 8.78 30.81 14.58
N ILE A 716 8.53 30.69 13.28
CA ILE A 716 8.25 29.42 12.59
C ILE A 716 9.31 29.24 11.49
N LEU A 717 10.10 28.17 11.55
CA LEU A 717 11.13 27.87 10.54
C LEU A 717 10.53 27.01 9.40
N GLY A 718 9.38 27.46 8.91
CA GLY A 718 8.51 26.81 7.94
C GLY A 718 7.76 27.88 7.13
N ARG A 719 6.85 27.44 6.25
CA ARG A 719 6.08 28.36 5.39
C ARG A 719 4.76 28.80 6.02
N PHE A 720 4.09 27.90 6.73
CA PHE A 720 2.74 28.10 7.24
C PHE A 720 2.73 28.88 8.58
N GLU A 721 1.53 29.17 9.07
CA GLU A 721 1.29 29.93 10.30
C GLU A 721 0.01 29.49 10.99
N ALA A 722 -1.09 29.43 10.24
CA ALA A 722 -2.34 28.86 10.71
C ALA A 722 -2.09 27.42 11.18
N ARG A 723 -2.51 27.10 12.41
CA ARG A 723 -2.55 25.74 12.96
C ARG A 723 -1.18 25.03 13.13
N VAL A 724 -0.05 25.73 12.92
CA VAL A 724 1.30 25.14 13.04
C VAL A 724 2.10 25.62 14.26
N SER A 725 2.93 24.72 14.79
CA SER A 725 3.71 24.89 16.01
C SER A 725 4.90 25.84 15.85
N SER A 726 5.06 26.77 16.80
CA SER A 726 6.19 27.72 16.77
C SER A 726 7.46 27.12 17.37
N LEU A 727 8.59 27.20 16.64
CA LEU A 727 9.92 26.79 17.10
C LEU A 727 10.33 27.53 18.39
N VAL A 728 10.01 28.83 18.48
CA VAL A 728 10.28 29.69 19.64
C VAL A 728 9.42 30.95 19.58
N ARG A 729 9.19 31.61 20.72
CA ARG A 729 8.56 32.94 20.81
C ARG A 729 9.57 34.00 21.28
N THR A 730 9.43 35.25 20.85
CA THR A 730 10.34 36.32 21.30
C THR A 730 10.13 36.73 22.75
N GLY A 731 11.23 36.95 23.47
CA GLY A 731 11.19 37.55 24.81
C GLY A 731 10.83 39.04 24.79
N THR A 732 10.74 39.66 25.97
CA THR A 732 10.39 41.09 26.16
C THR A 732 11.30 42.06 25.41
N THR A 733 12.52 41.66 25.07
CA THR A 733 13.52 42.42 24.29
C THR A 733 13.43 42.19 22.78
N GLY A 734 12.39 41.51 22.28
CA GLY A 734 12.27 41.10 20.87
C GLY A 734 13.28 40.04 20.44
N GLY A 735 14.05 39.50 21.39
CA GLY A 735 15.08 38.49 21.14
C GLY A 735 14.52 37.08 21.05
N ALA A 736 15.04 36.30 20.10
CA ALA A 736 14.83 34.85 19.99
C ALA A 736 16.12 34.20 19.43
N THR A 737 16.22 32.87 19.47
CA THR A 737 17.39 32.15 18.93
C THR A 737 16.91 30.98 18.07
N VAL A 738 17.38 30.92 16.83
CA VAL A 738 17.20 29.76 15.94
C VAL A 738 18.49 28.93 15.96
N LYS A 739 18.40 27.65 16.32
CA LYS A 739 19.48 26.67 16.25
C LYS A 739 19.08 25.61 15.21
N ALA A 740 19.90 25.41 14.18
CA ALA A 740 19.59 24.48 13.10
C ALA A 740 20.85 23.91 12.42
N VAL A 741 20.70 22.82 11.66
CA VAL A 741 21.70 22.36 10.69
C VAL A 741 21.92 23.39 9.57
N THR A 742 23.04 23.26 8.85
CA THR A 742 23.31 24.10 7.67
C THR A 742 22.20 23.96 6.64
N GLY A 743 21.61 25.08 6.23
CA GLY A 743 20.51 25.09 5.27
C GLY A 743 20.01 26.50 5.00
N THR A 744 19.04 26.59 4.09
CA THR A 744 18.25 27.79 3.84
C THR A 744 16.78 27.42 3.97
N TYR A 745 16.06 28.23 4.74
CA TYR A 745 14.69 27.97 5.17
C TYR A 745 13.80 29.19 4.84
N PRO A 746 12.49 29.01 4.66
CA PRO A 746 11.54 30.07 4.97
C PRO A 746 11.56 30.35 6.49
N LEU A 747 11.40 31.60 6.88
CA LEU A 747 11.20 32.00 8.27
C LEU A 747 9.92 32.82 8.38
N THR A 748 8.79 32.16 8.67
CA THR A 748 7.53 32.83 8.96
C THR A 748 7.51 33.37 10.38
N VAL A 749 7.06 34.61 10.53
CA VAL A 749 6.91 35.29 11.81
C VAL A 749 5.50 35.85 11.91
N GLN A 750 4.82 35.54 13.01
CA GLN A 750 3.48 36.06 13.33
C GLN A 750 3.51 36.81 14.66
N ALA A 751 2.89 37.99 14.70
CA ALA A 751 2.82 38.81 15.91
C ALA A 751 1.62 39.77 15.89
N PRO A 752 0.98 40.05 17.05
CA PRO A 752 -0.10 41.02 17.16
C PRO A 752 0.31 42.40 16.62
N GLY A 753 -0.45 42.91 15.66
CA GLY A 753 -0.21 44.17 14.95
C GLY A 753 0.75 44.10 13.77
N PHE A 754 1.18 42.90 13.34
CA PHE A 754 2.17 42.71 12.25
C PHE A 754 1.76 41.68 11.19
N GLY A 755 0.67 40.92 11.39
CA GLY A 755 0.28 39.83 10.52
C GLY A 755 1.35 38.74 10.38
N THR A 756 1.25 37.97 9.31
CA THR A 756 2.10 36.80 9.04
C THR A 756 3.17 37.11 7.99
N GLN A 757 4.40 37.41 8.41
CA GLN A 757 5.51 37.83 7.54
C GLN A 757 6.55 36.71 7.36
N THR A 758 6.58 36.10 6.16
CA THR A 758 7.63 35.14 5.75
C THR A 758 8.88 35.85 5.20
N ILE A 759 10.03 35.62 5.84
CA ILE A 759 11.35 35.98 5.32
C ILE A 759 11.91 34.77 4.57
N GLU A 760 11.83 34.81 3.24
CA GLU A 760 12.52 33.84 2.36
C GLU A 760 14.04 33.95 2.49
N GLY A 761 14.75 32.85 2.20
CA GLY A 761 16.21 32.85 2.16
C GLY A 761 16.88 33.00 3.54
N PHE A 762 16.25 32.52 4.62
CA PHE A 762 16.85 32.51 5.93
C PHE A 762 17.88 31.37 6.05
N SER A 763 19.16 31.70 5.94
CA SER A 763 20.26 30.72 5.99
C SER A 763 20.87 30.55 7.38
N VAL A 764 21.21 29.30 7.72
CA VAL A 764 21.96 28.89 8.92
C VAL A 764 23.23 28.15 8.47
N THR A 765 24.32 28.24 9.24
CA THR A 765 25.62 27.67 8.87
C THR A 765 26.30 27.00 10.07
N ALA A 766 26.68 25.73 9.91
CA ALA A 766 27.36 24.92 10.91
C ALA A 766 28.59 25.62 11.53
N GLY A 767 28.74 25.51 12.85
CA GLY A 767 29.85 26.09 13.60
C GLY A 767 29.87 27.63 13.63
N ARG A 768 28.80 28.30 13.17
CA ARG A 768 28.70 29.76 13.17
C ARG A 768 27.58 30.23 14.10
N ASN A 769 27.95 31.16 14.98
CA ASN A 769 26.99 32.00 15.70
C ASN A 769 26.90 33.34 14.96
N THR A 770 25.69 33.74 14.56
CA THR A 770 25.42 35.01 13.88
C THR A 770 24.26 35.76 14.56
N ALA A 771 24.06 37.02 14.20
CA ALA A 771 22.92 37.81 14.68
C ALA A 771 22.21 38.46 13.48
N LYS A 772 20.88 38.45 13.48
CA LYS A 772 20.04 39.05 12.44
C LYS A 772 18.92 39.89 13.07
N LYS A 773 19.02 41.22 12.92
CA LYS A 773 17.90 42.12 13.20
C LYS A 773 16.90 42.04 12.05
N ILE A 774 15.61 41.91 12.38
CA ILE A 774 14.49 41.87 11.42
C ILE A 774 13.54 43.00 11.80
N SER A 775 13.18 43.84 10.83
CA SER A 775 12.21 44.92 11.02
C SER A 775 10.89 44.51 10.36
N LEU A 776 9.84 44.28 11.14
CA LEU A 776 8.52 43.93 10.64
C LEU A 776 7.69 45.19 10.34
N ALA A 777 7.02 45.20 9.19
CA ALA A 777 6.04 46.25 8.87
C ALA A 777 4.76 46.02 9.69
N PRO A 778 4.18 47.02 10.37
CA PRO A 778 2.89 46.84 11.04
C PRO A 778 1.77 46.54 10.05
N ASN A 779 0.84 45.66 10.43
CA ASN A 779 -0.40 45.41 9.72
C ASN A 779 -1.37 46.57 10.02
N LEU A 780 -1.59 47.45 9.03
CA LEU A 780 -2.41 48.65 9.15
C LEU A 780 -3.89 48.35 9.40
N ALA A 781 -4.33 47.13 9.06
CA ALA A 781 -5.71 46.65 9.21
C ALA A 781 -5.92 45.80 10.49
N SER A 782 -4.86 45.47 11.24
CA SER A 782 -4.94 44.65 12.45
C SER A 782 -5.77 45.30 13.55
N THR A 783 -6.71 44.53 14.09
CA THR A 783 -7.49 44.90 15.29
C THR A 783 -6.59 45.02 16.53
N ALA A 784 -5.58 44.16 16.68
CA ALA A 784 -4.60 44.25 17.76
C ALA A 784 -3.70 45.51 17.66
N ALA A 785 -3.52 46.07 16.45
CA ALA A 785 -2.90 47.38 16.22
C ALA A 785 -3.86 48.58 16.39
N GLY A 786 -5.13 48.34 16.75
CA GLY A 786 -6.14 49.38 16.97
C GLY A 786 -6.97 49.76 15.75
N ALA A 787 -6.93 48.96 14.67
CA ALA A 787 -7.94 49.07 13.61
C ALA A 787 -9.31 48.57 14.11
N GLN A 788 -10.39 48.98 13.44
CA GLN A 788 -11.76 48.72 13.90
C GLN A 788 -12.65 48.32 12.72
N VAL A 789 -13.32 47.17 12.81
CA VAL A 789 -14.39 46.82 11.87
C VAL A 789 -15.58 47.77 12.12
N VAL A 790 -15.95 48.55 11.11
CA VAL A 790 -16.98 49.62 11.21
C VAL A 790 -18.26 49.31 10.44
N SER A 791 -18.24 48.36 9.49
CA SER A 791 -19.45 47.73 8.96
C SER A 791 -19.14 46.40 8.28
N VAL A 792 -20.11 45.50 8.30
CA VAL A 792 -20.15 44.23 7.58
C VAL A 792 -21.55 44.06 7.01
N SER A 793 -21.71 43.46 5.83
CA SER A 793 -23.03 43.20 5.24
C SER A 793 -23.61 41.84 5.64
N SER A 794 -22.77 40.80 5.76
CA SER A 794 -23.13 39.48 6.27
C SER A 794 -21.96 38.85 7.03
N GLN A 795 -22.24 38.29 8.20
CA GLN A 795 -21.29 37.48 8.96
C GLN A 795 -22.03 36.37 9.69
N ASP A 796 -21.40 35.21 9.84
CA ASP A 796 -21.83 34.18 10.75
C ASP A 796 -21.59 34.54 12.23
N ASP A 797 -22.33 33.93 13.15
CA ASP A 797 -22.20 34.16 14.60
C ASP A 797 -20.94 33.52 15.19
N GLY A 798 -20.50 32.37 14.66
CA GLY A 798 -19.28 31.65 15.05
C GLY A 798 -18.05 32.07 14.25
N ALA A 799 -18.23 32.62 13.05
CA ALA A 799 -17.14 33.14 12.20
C ALA A 799 -17.33 34.64 11.85
N PRO A 800 -17.31 35.54 12.86
CA PRO A 800 -17.54 36.97 12.68
C PRO A 800 -16.42 37.68 11.91
N ALA A 801 -16.74 38.81 11.28
CA ALA A 801 -15.82 39.57 10.44
C ALA A 801 -14.65 40.26 11.17
N LYS A 802 -14.52 40.08 12.51
CA LYS A 802 -13.32 40.50 13.25
C LYS A 802 -12.14 39.57 13.02
N PHE A 803 -12.38 38.30 12.68
CA PHE A 803 -11.33 37.28 12.50
C PHE A 803 -10.48 37.54 11.27
N ALA A 804 -11.06 38.09 10.20
CA ALA A 804 -10.30 38.52 9.02
C ALA A 804 -9.43 39.78 9.22
N PHE A 805 -9.13 40.15 10.47
CA PHE A 805 -8.26 41.25 10.88
C PHE A 805 -7.54 40.98 12.23
N ASP A 806 -7.28 39.72 12.59
CA ASP A 806 -6.74 39.32 13.90
C ASP A 806 -5.25 38.88 13.90
N ASP A 807 -4.57 39.02 12.76
CA ASP A 807 -3.18 38.62 12.51
C ASP A 807 -2.89 37.09 12.48
N THR A 808 -3.89 36.21 12.31
CA THR A 808 -3.67 34.78 11.97
C THR A 808 -4.61 34.29 10.87
N ALA A 809 -4.24 33.22 10.15
CA ALA A 809 -5.14 32.53 9.22
C ALA A 809 -5.76 31.24 9.81
N ALA A 810 -5.67 31.04 11.13
CA ALA A 810 -6.30 29.91 11.83
C ALA A 810 -7.81 30.10 12.01
N SER A 811 -8.22 31.31 12.37
CA SER A 811 -9.60 31.82 12.41
C SER A 811 -10.07 32.21 11.00
N VAL A 812 -11.38 32.42 10.80
CA VAL A 812 -11.95 32.90 9.52
C VAL A 812 -13.17 33.79 9.72
N TRP A 813 -13.36 34.78 8.84
CA TRP A 813 -14.69 35.36 8.59
C TRP A 813 -15.48 34.45 7.66
N SER A 814 -16.72 34.11 8.02
CA SER A 814 -17.71 33.50 7.13
C SER A 814 -18.91 34.43 6.96
N THR A 815 -19.50 34.48 5.77
CA THR A 815 -20.86 35.04 5.60
C THR A 815 -21.90 34.08 6.18
N LYS A 816 -23.13 34.57 6.44
CA LYS A 816 -24.27 33.65 6.64
C LYS A 816 -24.58 32.92 5.33
N ALA A 817 -25.12 31.70 5.44
CA ALA A 817 -25.55 30.93 4.28
C ALA A 817 -26.82 31.52 3.65
N GLY A 818 -26.78 31.75 2.34
CA GLY A 818 -27.92 32.20 1.55
C GLY A 818 -28.87 31.06 1.16
N SER A 819 -30.01 31.42 0.55
CA SER A 819 -30.93 30.45 -0.07
C SER A 819 -30.42 29.97 -1.43
N THR A 820 -29.75 30.83 -2.19
CA THR A 820 -29.07 30.57 -3.48
C THR A 820 -27.58 30.27 -3.28
N ALA A 821 -26.92 29.79 -4.34
CA ALA A 821 -25.45 29.76 -4.39
C ALA A 821 -24.86 31.18 -4.28
N TYR A 822 -23.68 31.30 -3.68
CA TYR A 822 -23.02 32.57 -3.39
C TYR A 822 -22.65 33.32 -4.68
N ASN A 823 -22.08 32.62 -5.66
CA ASN A 823 -21.69 33.19 -6.97
C ASN A 823 -22.89 33.67 -7.82
N ALA A 824 -24.13 33.45 -7.37
CA ALA A 824 -25.37 34.00 -7.95
C ALA A 824 -26.06 35.04 -7.05
N GLY A 825 -25.47 35.37 -5.89
CA GLY A 825 -25.93 36.39 -4.96
C GLY A 825 -25.23 37.75 -5.13
N PRO A 826 -25.42 38.68 -4.19
CA PRO A 826 -24.69 39.96 -4.16
C PRO A 826 -23.35 39.85 -3.42
N ASP A 827 -22.35 40.63 -3.83
CA ASP A 827 -21.03 40.71 -3.18
C ASP A 827 -21.14 41.11 -1.69
N GLU A 828 -20.77 40.20 -0.80
CA GLU A 828 -20.64 40.49 0.63
C GLU A 828 -19.33 41.21 0.94
N ARG A 829 -19.34 42.06 1.96
CA ARG A 829 -18.23 43.00 2.25
C ARG A 829 -18.04 43.29 3.73
N VAL A 830 -16.81 43.63 4.06
CA VAL A 830 -16.40 44.20 5.35
C VAL A 830 -15.66 45.52 5.14
N THR A 831 -15.86 46.48 6.05
CA THR A 831 -15.17 47.77 6.07
C THR A 831 -14.44 47.92 7.40
N VAL A 832 -13.12 48.07 7.33
CA VAL A 832 -12.23 48.33 8.47
C VAL A 832 -11.72 49.78 8.44
N LYS A 833 -11.71 50.43 9.59
CA LYS A 833 -11.08 51.73 9.82
C LYS A 833 -9.67 51.48 10.36
N LEU A 834 -8.66 52.07 9.72
CA LEU A 834 -7.26 51.94 10.14
C LEU A 834 -7.02 52.74 11.42
N ALA A 835 -6.10 52.28 12.28
CA ALA A 835 -5.80 52.94 13.56
C ALA A 835 -5.34 54.40 13.38
N ALA A 836 -4.62 54.69 12.28
CA ALA A 836 -4.29 56.03 11.82
C ALA A 836 -4.28 56.09 10.27
N PRO A 837 -4.54 57.26 9.64
CA PRO A 837 -4.50 57.38 8.19
C PRO A 837 -3.10 57.14 7.61
N ALA A 838 -2.98 56.17 6.71
CA ALA A 838 -1.72 55.65 6.17
C ALA A 838 -1.73 55.65 4.62
N THR A 839 -0.55 55.60 4.01
CA THR A 839 -0.40 55.28 2.57
C THR A 839 -0.26 53.78 2.42
N VAL A 840 -1.35 53.10 2.07
CA VAL A 840 -1.35 51.66 1.79
C VAL A 840 -0.63 51.42 0.45
N SER A 841 0.23 50.41 0.38
CA SER A 841 0.97 50.00 -0.82
C SER A 841 0.67 48.57 -1.28
N SER A 842 0.20 47.71 -0.38
CA SER A 842 -0.21 46.34 -0.68
C SER A 842 -1.28 45.87 0.31
N VAL A 843 -2.09 44.91 -0.12
CA VAL A 843 -2.86 44.04 0.78
C VAL A 843 -2.27 42.64 0.72
N ARG A 844 -2.39 41.87 1.79
CA ARG A 844 -2.08 40.44 1.81
C ARG A 844 -3.31 39.70 2.34
N VAL A 845 -3.68 38.63 1.65
CA VAL A 845 -4.95 37.93 1.90
C VAL A 845 -4.63 36.45 2.08
N SER A 846 -5.25 35.81 3.06
CA SER A 846 -5.37 34.35 3.12
C SER A 846 -6.79 33.93 2.76
N ALA A 847 -6.91 32.99 1.82
CA ALA A 847 -8.17 32.38 1.40
C ALA A 847 -8.47 31.08 2.16
N TYR A 848 -7.80 30.85 3.30
CA TYR A 848 -8.09 29.71 4.18
C TYR A 848 -9.56 29.72 4.66
N LYS A 849 -10.02 28.53 5.04
CA LYS A 849 -11.39 28.20 5.40
C LYS A 849 -11.42 27.42 6.73
N ALA A 850 -12.52 27.46 7.47
CA ALA A 850 -12.64 26.77 8.76
C ALA A 850 -12.43 25.25 8.60
N THR A 851 -11.83 24.56 9.57
CA THR A 851 -11.45 23.13 9.47
C THR A 851 -12.60 22.25 8.98
N ASN A 852 -13.81 22.47 9.48
CA ASN A 852 -15.06 21.77 9.14
C ASN A 852 -15.76 22.23 7.83
N ALA A 853 -15.48 23.44 7.31
CA ALA A 853 -16.22 24.00 6.18
C ALA A 853 -15.84 23.37 4.82
N SER A 854 -16.66 23.55 3.77
CA SER A 854 -16.25 23.11 2.42
C SER A 854 -15.07 23.94 1.91
N ARG A 855 -14.05 23.28 1.34
CA ARG A 855 -12.93 23.93 0.65
C ARG A 855 -13.39 24.80 -0.53
N PHE A 856 -14.61 24.58 -1.02
CA PHE A 856 -15.22 25.34 -2.12
C PHE A 856 -15.91 26.64 -1.65
N ALA A 857 -16.12 26.82 -0.33
CA ALA A 857 -16.56 28.09 0.27
C ALA A 857 -15.45 29.13 0.39
N ALA A 858 -14.19 28.72 0.16
CA ALA A 858 -13.04 29.60 0.19
C ALA A 858 -13.14 30.71 -0.87
N LEU A 859 -12.52 31.84 -0.58
CA LEU A 859 -12.41 32.99 -1.48
C LEU A 859 -11.85 32.60 -2.86
N LYS A 860 -12.52 33.05 -3.93
CA LYS A 860 -12.06 32.98 -5.32
C LYS A 860 -11.69 34.37 -5.83
N GLY A 861 -12.66 35.26 -6.02
CA GLY A 861 -12.43 36.65 -6.45
C GLY A 861 -12.63 37.67 -5.33
N PHE A 862 -11.87 38.76 -5.33
CA PHE A 862 -12.05 39.87 -4.38
C PHE A 862 -11.70 41.25 -4.93
N THR A 863 -12.42 42.26 -4.44
CA THR A 863 -12.20 43.68 -4.72
C THR A 863 -11.85 44.45 -3.44
N VAL A 864 -10.83 45.32 -3.49
CA VAL A 864 -10.46 46.21 -2.39
C VAL A 864 -10.63 47.67 -2.78
N GLN A 865 -11.38 48.39 -1.95
CA GLN A 865 -11.54 49.84 -2.00
C GLN A 865 -10.87 50.51 -0.80
N THR A 866 -10.39 51.74 -1.00
CA THR A 866 -9.88 52.62 0.06
C THR A 866 -10.65 53.92 0.11
N SER A 867 -10.71 54.53 1.30
CA SER A 867 -11.33 55.83 1.55
C SER A 867 -10.58 56.62 2.62
N LEU A 868 -10.68 57.95 2.60
CA LEU A 868 -10.17 58.85 3.64
C LEU A 868 -11.26 59.32 4.62
N ASP A 869 -12.52 59.30 4.21
CA ASP A 869 -13.69 59.83 4.94
C ASP A 869 -14.71 58.75 5.32
N GLY A 870 -14.59 57.54 4.76
CA GLY A 870 -15.55 56.43 4.89
C GLY A 870 -16.74 56.53 3.92
N VAL A 871 -16.81 57.58 3.09
CA VAL A 871 -17.96 57.93 2.25
C VAL A 871 -17.58 57.91 0.77
N THR A 872 -16.42 58.48 0.42
CA THR A 872 -15.87 58.52 -0.93
C THR A 872 -14.92 57.34 -1.12
N TRP A 873 -15.26 56.41 -2.02
CA TRP A 873 -14.55 55.14 -2.20
C TRP A 873 -13.86 55.04 -3.56
N LYS A 874 -12.63 54.52 -3.56
CA LYS A 874 -11.84 54.22 -4.77
C LYS A 874 -11.39 52.76 -4.73
N THR A 875 -11.73 51.97 -5.76
CA THR A 875 -11.12 50.65 -5.97
C THR A 875 -9.62 50.80 -6.26
N VAL A 876 -8.79 50.06 -5.53
CA VAL A 876 -7.31 50.10 -5.65
C VAL A 876 -6.69 48.75 -6.00
N ARG A 877 -7.43 47.66 -5.81
CA ARG A 877 -7.00 46.29 -6.15
C ARG A 877 -8.22 45.44 -6.49
N THR A 878 -8.06 44.55 -7.45
CA THR A 878 -8.82 43.30 -7.53
C THR A 878 -7.82 42.13 -7.52
N GLY A 879 -8.22 40.98 -7.01
CA GLY A 879 -7.38 39.80 -6.95
C GLY A 879 -8.20 38.53 -7.03
N ALA A 880 -7.51 37.41 -7.23
CA ALA A 880 -8.14 36.11 -7.22
C ALA A 880 -7.18 35.02 -6.71
N PHE A 881 -7.78 33.97 -6.16
CA PHE A 881 -7.17 32.69 -5.87
C PHE A 881 -7.77 31.66 -6.82
N GLY A 882 -6.95 30.74 -7.32
CA GLY A 882 -7.37 29.70 -8.25
C GLY A 882 -6.50 28.47 -8.10
N TYR A 883 -7.02 27.32 -8.49
CA TYR A 883 -6.43 26.03 -8.23
C TYR A 883 -6.42 25.15 -9.49
N GLN A 884 -5.67 24.05 -9.48
CA GLN A 884 -5.77 23.00 -10.50
C GLN A 884 -6.63 21.85 -9.94
N ALA A 885 -7.63 21.42 -10.72
CA ALA A 885 -8.44 20.22 -10.48
C ALA A 885 -7.59 19.04 -9.95
N PRO A 886 -8.08 18.24 -8.99
CA PRO A 886 -9.51 18.06 -8.67
C PRO A 886 -10.03 18.93 -7.51
N ARG A 887 -9.17 19.59 -6.72
CA ARG A 887 -9.62 20.36 -5.54
C ARG A 887 -8.68 21.51 -5.12
N PRO A 888 -9.21 22.56 -4.45
CA PRO A 888 -8.38 23.52 -3.73
C PRO A 888 -7.57 22.87 -2.60
N THR A 889 -6.34 23.33 -2.42
CA THR A 889 -5.35 22.83 -1.45
C THR A 889 -4.77 23.96 -0.61
N ALA A 890 -4.17 23.67 0.54
CA ALA A 890 -3.52 24.68 1.37
C ALA A 890 -2.52 25.58 0.61
N PRO A 891 -1.68 25.07 -0.31
CA PRO A 891 -0.79 25.91 -1.13
C PRO A 891 -1.51 26.90 -2.06
N ASP A 892 -2.71 26.57 -2.56
CA ASP A 892 -3.47 27.45 -3.46
C ASP A 892 -4.09 28.65 -2.73
N LEU A 893 -4.41 28.47 -1.44
CA LEU A 893 -5.22 29.41 -0.65
C LEU A 893 -4.42 30.17 0.43
N ASN A 894 -3.13 29.87 0.60
CA ASN A 894 -2.27 30.51 1.59
C ASN A 894 -2.00 32.00 1.27
N TYR A 895 -1.53 32.73 2.29
CA TYR A 895 -1.17 34.14 2.28
C TYR A 895 -0.50 34.64 0.99
N THR A 896 -1.26 35.35 0.15
CA THR A 896 -0.77 35.95 -1.10
C THR A 896 -0.74 37.47 -0.99
N THR A 897 0.37 38.09 -1.41
CA THR A 897 0.56 39.56 -1.33
C THR A 897 0.22 40.23 -2.66
N PHE A 898 -0.79 41.10 -2.65
CA PHE A 898 -1.27 41.83 -3.79
C PHE A 898 -0.87 43.31 -3.69
N ALA A 899 0.20 43.69 -4.41
CA ALA A 899 0.62 45.08 -4.52
C ALA A 899 -0.47 45.96 -5.18
N LEU A 900 -0.67 47.17 -4.67
CA LEU A 900 -1.55 48.17 -5.29
C LEU A 900 -0.86 48.78 -6.51
N GLY A 901 -1.59 48.95 -7.62
CA GLY A 901 -1.04 49.58 -8.83
C GLY A 901 -0.61 51.04 -8.64
N THR A 902 -1.04 51.69 -7.55
CA THR A 902 -0.49 52.95 -7.06
C THR A 902 -0.74 53.03 -5.55
N PRO A 903 0.30 53.20 -4.70
CA PRO A 903 0.11 53.41 -3.27
C PRO A 903 -0.83 54.59 -3.00
N THR A 904 -1.83 54.38 -2.14
CA THR A 904 -2.96 55.31 -1.96
C THR A 904 -3.15 55.62 -0.48
N LYS A 905 -3.34 56.91 -0.15
CA LYS A 905 -3.61 57.33 1.23
C LYS A 905 -5.05 57.00 1.63
N ALA A 906 -5.21 56.32 2.76
CA ALA A 906 -6.47 55.81 3.27
C ALA A 906 -6.57 56.00 4.79
N ALA A 907 -7.79 56.15 5.30
CA ALA A 907 -8.16 55.96 6.70
C ALA A 907 -9.10 54.76 6.89
N TYR A 908 -9.66 54.23 5.80
CA TYR A 908 -10.52 53.06 5.77
C TYR A 908 -10.16 52.17 4.58
N LEU A 909 -10.29 50.85 4.77
CA LEU A 909 -10.24 49.82 3.75
C LEU A 909 -11.59 49.11 3.73
N ARG A 910 -12.09 48.77 2.53
CA ARG A 910 -13.26 47.92 2.34
C ARG A 910 -12.88 46.77 1.42
N PHE A 911 -13.20 45.56 1.86
CA PHE A 911 -12.99 44.32 1.14
C PHE A 911 -14.33 43.75 0.70
N PHE A 912 -14.41 43.27 -0.52
CA PHE A 912 -15.55 42.56 -1.10
C PHE A 912 -15.13 41.13 -1.42
N VAL A 913 -16.03 40.18 -1.23
CA VAL A 913 -15.88 38.80 -1.67
C VAL A 913 -16.69 38.63 -2.95
N ASP A 914 -16.02 38.83 -4.09
CA ASP A 914 -16.62 38.88 -5.42
C ASP A 914 -17.01 37.47 -5.93
N SER A 915 -16.45 36.40 -5.36
CA SER A 915 -16.83 35.00 -5.63
C SER A 915 -16.13 34.01 -4.68
N VAL A 916 -16.71 32.81 -4.54
CA VAL A 916 -16.13 31.62 -3.87
C VAL A 916 -15.72 30.57 -4.88
N GLN A 917 -14.85 29.62 -4.48
CA GLN A 917 -14.26 28.63 -5.39
C GLN A 917 -15.30 27.77 -6.10
N GLY A 918 -16.35 27.33 -5.40
CA GLY A 918 -17.42 26.47 -5.91
C GLY A 918 -18.64 27.17 -6.50
N ASP A 919 -19.47 26.42 -7.22
CA ASP A 919 -20.61 26.94 -7.96
C ASP A 919 -21.97 26.66 -7.29
N THR A 920 -22.06 25.72 -6.34
CA THR A 920 -23.30 25.44 -5.57
C THR A 920 -23.31 26.06 -4.17
N THR A 921 -22.11 26.26 -3.61
CA THR A 921 -21.86 26.69 -2.23
C THR A 921 -22.50 28.05 -1.91
N LYS A 922 -23.12 28.16 -0.73
CA LYS A 922 -24.07 29.25 -0.38
C LYS A 922 -23.54 30.30 0.60
N TYR A 923 -22.27 30.23 0.97
CA TYR A 923 -21.59 31.15 1.88
C TYR A 923 -20.14 31.33 1.43
N ALA A 924 -19.50 32.41 1.86
CA ALA A 924 -18.11 32.70 1.55
C ALA A 924 -17.25 32.78 2.80
N GLN A 925 -15.99 32.34 2.70
CA GLN A 925 -15.00 32.41 3.77
C GLN A 925 -13.70 33.12 3.33
N VAL A 926 -13.16 33.94 4.24
CA VAL A 926 -11.85 34.59 4.14
C VAL A 926 -11.16 34.46 5.48
N ALA A 927 -9.91 33.99 5.49
CA ALA A 927 -9.16 33.83 6.73
C ALA A 927 -8.66 35.16 7.29
N GLU A 928 -7.83 35.89 6.55
CA GLU A 928 -7.16 37.12 7.03
C GLU A 928 -6.96 38.15 5.92
N ILE A 929 -7.14 39.45 6.24
CA ILE A 929 -7.06 40.59 5.30
C ILE A 929 -6.12 41.67 5.86
N GLU A 930 -4.83 41.52 5.57
CA GLU A 930 -3.78 42.42 6.05
C GLU A 930 -3.52 43.59 5.09
N ALA A 931 -3.06 44.73 5.61
CA ALA A 931 -2.69 45.90 4.80
C ALA A 931 -1.33 46.48 5.20
N PHE A 932 -0.44 46.71 4.23
CA PHE A 932 0.91 47.21 4.47
C PHE A 932 1.17 48.50 3.68
N GLY A 933 2.05 49.34 4.23
CA GLY A 933 2.24 50.69 3.73
C GLY A 933 3.18 51.55 4.59
N SER A 934 3.03 52.87 4.47
CA SER A 934 3.89 53.85 5.13
C SER A 934 3.12 55.11 5.57
N GLY A 935 3.78 56.02 6.29
CA GLY A 935 3.21 57.32 6.68
C GLY A 935 2.34 57.32 7.93
N ALA A 936 1.98 56.15 8.47
CA ALA A 936 1.51 56.00 9.85
C ALA A 936 2.63 55.42 10.73
N THR A 937 2.72 55.89 11.97
CA THR A 937 3.51 55.24 13.02
C THR A 937 2.55 54.41 13.85
N VAL A 938 2.74 53.10 13.86
CA VAL A 938 1.82 52.15 14.51
C VAL A 938 2.59 51.48 15.64
N ALA A 939 2.03 51.49 16.85
CA ALA A 939 2.61 50.80 18.00
C ALA A 939 2.65 49.28 17.76
N ASN A 940 3.34 48.53 18.62
CA ASN A 940 3.17 47.08 18.62
C ASN A 940 1.72 46.77 19.03
N GLY A 941 1.11 45.76 18.42
CA GLY A 941 -0.21 45.34 18.84
C GLY A 941 -0.21 44.73 20.25
N THR A 942 -1.32 44.86 20.94
CA THR A 942 -1.55 44.21 22.24
C THR A 942 -2.89 43.48 22.16
N VAL A 943 -2.86 42.15 22.21
CA VAL A 943 -4.10 41.41 22.49
C VAL A 943 -4.48 41.69 23.94
N THR A 944 -5.74 42.07 24.16
CA THR A 944 -6.33 42.11 25.49
C THR A 944 -7.10 40.81 25.64
N PRO A 945 -6.74 39.93 26.60
CA PRO A 945 -7.46 38.67 26.75
C PRO A 945 -8.95 38.89 27.01
N ASP A 946 -9.79 38.12 26.34
CA ASP A 946 -11.23 38.16 26.49
C ASP A 946 -11.62 37.71 27.92
N ALA A 947 -12.59 38.40 28.52
CA ALA A 947 -12.92 38.22 29.94
C ALA A 947 -13.53 36.81 30.18
N PRO A 948 -13.04 36.02 31.16
CA PRO A 948 -13.53 34.66 31.39
C PRO A 948 -15.04 34.58 31.53
N TYR A 949 -15.65 33.68 30.78
CA TYR A 949 -17.08 33.44 30.77
C TYR A 949 -17.42 32.22 31.63
N GLY A 950 -18.62 32.19 32.21
CA GLY A 950 -19.11 31.07 33.00
C GLY A 950 -20.62 30.90 32.89
N ASP A 951 -21.05 29.65 32.96
CA ASP A 951 -22.44 29.21 32.91
C ASP A 951 -22.64 28.04 33.89
N GLN A 952 -23.83 27.89 34.45
CA GLN A 952 -24.08 26.93 35.54
C GLN A 952 -25.45 26.27 35.39
N GLY A 953 -25.50 24.96 35.65
CA GLY A 953 -26.69 24.16 35.45
C GLY A 953 -26.77 22.92 36.32
N THR A 954 -27.70 22.04 36.00
CA THR A 954 -27.80 20.71 36.60
C THR A 954 -28.30 19.73 35.55
N ILE A 955 -27.62 18.60 35.39
CA ILE A 955 -28.01 17.52 34.49
C ILE A 955 -28.64 16.40 35.32
N THR A 956 -29.88 16.05 35.00
CA THR A 956 -30.74 15.29 35.91
C THR A 956 -30.48 13.79 35.85
N VAL A 957 -30.35 13.24 34.63
CA VAL A 957 -30.27 11.80 34.36
C VAL A 957 -29.12 11.54 33.38
N ASN A 958 -28.25 10.56 33.67
CA ASN A 958 -27.19 10.19 32.75
C ASN A 958 -27.70 9.36 31.56
N ASN A 959 -26.99 9.42 30.44
CA ASN A 959 -27.32 8.63 29.26
C ASN A 959 -26.06 8.01 28.64
N PRO A 960 -25.61 6.84 29.15
CA PRO A 960 -24.41 6.15 28.67
C PRO A 960 -24.67 5.31 27.40
N ALA A 961 -25.87 5.40 26.82
CA ALA A 961 -26.15 4.94 25.47
C ALA A 961 -25.95 6.06 24.43
N ALA A 962 -25.73 7.28 24.89
CA ALA A 962 -25.12 8.36 24.14
C ALA A 962 -23.66 8.51 24.58
N GLY A 963 -22.81 9.04 23.70
CA GLY A 963 -21.37 8.83 23.76
C GLY A 963 -20.92 7.80 22.72
N ASP A 964 -19.71 7.97 22.22
CA ASP A 964 -19.14 7.13 21.15
C ASP A 964 -17.84 6.48 21.62
N PRO A 965 -17.87 5.20 22.04
CA PRO A 965 -16.68 4.47 22.49
C PRO A 965 -15.75 4.04 21.34
N THR A 966 -15.99 4.50 20.10
CA THR A 966 -15.25 4.09 18.89
C THR A 966 -14.83 5.22 17.95
N GLY A 967 -15.36 6.44 18.11
CA GLY A 967 -15.07 7.59 17.25
C GLY A 967 -15.67 7.51 15.83
N LEU A 968 -16.73 6.71 15.63
CA LEU A 968 -17.30 6.38 14.32
C LEU A 968 -18.83 6.63 14.20
N GLN A 969 -19.56 6.95 15.28
CA GLN A 969 -21.01 7.20 15.26
C GLN A 969 -21.47 8.27 16.27
N ASN A 970 -22.04 9.36 15.74
CA ASN A 970 -22.65 10.46 16.51
C ASN A 970 -23.93 10.01 17.26
N VAL A 971 -23.79 9.33 18.40
CA VAL A 971 -24.92 8.99 19.29
C VAL A 971 -25.07 10.07 20.37
N PHE A 972 -25.85 11.11 20.06
CA PHE A 972 -26.16 12.17 21.01
C PHE A 972 -27.21 11.76 22.06
N GLY A 973 -27.17 12.41 23.22
CA GLY A 973 -28.27 12.40 24.19
C GLY A 973 -29.54 13.06 23.66
N VAL A 974 -30.59 13.12 24.47
CA VAL A 974 -31.83 13.84 24.14
C VAL A 974 -31.52 15.31 23.88
N THR A 975 -30.73 15.96 24.75
CA THR A 975 -30.36 17.37 24.61
C THR A 975 -29.51 17.63 23.36
N GLY A 976 -28.55 16.76 23.05
CA GLY A 976 -27.72 16.88 21.84
C GLY A 976 -28.50 16.60 20.55
N THR A 977 -29.42 15.64 20.57
CA THR A 977 -30.29 15.33 19.43
C THR A 977 -31.25 16.49 19.14
N GLU A 978 -31.80 17.14 20.17
CA GLU A 978 -32.63 18.34 20.00
C GLU A 978 -31.81 19.50 19.40
N MET A 979 -30.60 19.76 19.91
CA MET A 979 -29.73 20.79 19.35
C MET A 979 -29.42 20.57 17.87
N ASN A 980 -29.02 19.35 17.50
CA ASN A 980 -28.67 19.00 16.12
C ASN A 980 -29.88 19.11 15.16
N THR A 981 -31.08 18.69 15.61
CA THR A 981 -32.27 18.61 14.75
C THR A 981 -33.15 19.85 14.72
N ALA A 982 -33.17 20.65 15.79
CA ALA A 982 -33.99 21.86 15.91
C ALA A 982 -33.18 23.18 15.96
N CYS A 983 -31.92 23.12 16.41
CA CYS A 983 -31.01 24.25 16.59
C CYS A 983 -31.62 25.47 17.34
N THR A 984 -32.42 25.18 18.36
CA THR A 984 -33.05 26.17 19.24
C THR A 984 -32.30 26.28 20.56
N PHE A 985 -31.89 27.50 20.94
CA PHE A 985 -31.20 27.77 22.20
C PHE A 985 -32.04 28.64 23.17
N PRO A 986 -32.16 28.25 24.46
CA PRO A 986 -31.81 26.94 25.01
C PRO A 986 -32.75 25.84 24.45
N PRO A 987 -32.30 24.57 24.38
CA PRO A 987 -33.17 23.45 24.03
C PRO A 987 -34.25 23.22 25.10
N ALA A 988 -35.41 22.69 24.72
CA ALA A 988 -36.48 22.36 25.65
C ALA A 988 -36.09 21.22 26.61
N SER A 989 -35.11 20.39 26.25
CA SER A 989 -34.50 19.34 27.06
C SER A 989 -33.20 19.77 27.78
N GLN A 990 -32.94 21.07 27.95
CA GLN A 990 -31.84 21.59 28.76
C GLN A 990 -31.87 21.00 30.19
N GLY A 991 -30.78 20.37 30.62
CA GLY A 991 -30.64 19.75 31.95
C GLY A 991 -31.27 18.36 32.10
N VAL A 992 -31.74 17.74 31.00
CA VAL A 992 -32.23 16.36 31.01
C VAL A 992 -31.06 15.37 31.09
N ASP A 993 -30.34 15.18 29.97
CA ASP A 993 -29.12 14.38 29.88
C ASP A 993 -27.89 15.17 29.37
N GLY A 994 -28.08 16.43 28.95
CA GLY A 994 -27.00 17.40 28.77
C GLY A 994 -27.37 18.83 29.15
N TRP A 995 -26.37 19.71 29.19
CA TRP A 995 -26.48 21.15 29.39
C TRP A 995 -25.77 21.89 28.26
N VAL A 996 -26.47 22.79 27.57
CA VAL A 996 -25.93 23.57 26.47
C VAL A 996 -25.63 24.99 26.93
N THR A 997 -24.39 25.42 26.73
CA THR A 997 -23.89 26.77 27.00
C THR A 997 -23.63 27.48 25.66
N LYS A 998 -24.20 28.68 25.45
CA LYS A 998 -23.85 29.52 24.28
C LYS A 998 -22.66 30.42 24.61
N LEU A 999 -21.61 30.35 23.80
CA LEU A 999 -20.38 31.12 24.00
C LEU A 999 -20.55 32.61 23.61
N PRO A 1000 -19.80 33.54 24.23
CA PRO A 1000 -19.73 34.93 23.80
C PRO A 1000 -19.09 35.07 22.40
N ALA A 1001 -19.55 36.05 21.63
CA ALA A 1001 -19.08 36.29 20.27
C ALA A 1001 -17.58 36.63 20.22
N GLY A 1002 -16.76 35.67 19.76
CA GLY A 1002 -15.31 35.79 19.70
C GLY A 1002 -14.53 34.66 20.38
N PHE A 1003 -15.17 33.85 21.23
CA PHE A 1003 -14.58 32.65 21.84
C PHE A 1003 -14.33 31.51 20.83
N SER A 1004 -14.82 31.70 19.60
CA SER A 1004 -14.76 30.79 18.46
C SER A 1004 -13.50 30.95 17.59
N ASP A 1005 -12.45 31.61 18.11
CA ASP A 1005 -11.18 31.86 17.40
C ASP A 1005 -10.16 30.71 17.48
N GLY A 1006 -10.42 29.69 18.31
CA GLY A 1006 -9.47 28.61 18.60
C GLY A 1006 -8.40 28.96 19.64
N LEU A 1007 -8.45 30.17 20.22
CA LEU A 1007 -7.48 30.67 21.20
C LEU A 1007 -8.04 30.65 22.64
N HIS A 1008 -9.21 30.03 22.81
CA HIS A 1008 -9.90 29.83 24.07
C HIS A 1008 -9.95 28.35 24.47
N SER A 1009 -10.13 28.10 25.76
CA SER A 1009 -10.40 26.80 26.37
C SER A 1009 -11.74 26.83 27.12
N VAL A 1010 -12.35 25.66 27.30
CA VAL A 1010 -13.44 25.45 28.26
C VAL A 1010 -13.05 24.35 29.24
N ALA A 1011 -13.47 24.51 30.49
CA ALA A 1011 -13.48 23.45 31.48
C ALA A 1011 -14.88 23.35 32.08
N VAL A 1012 -15.36 22.14 32.33
CA VAL A 1012 -16.58 21.86 33.07
C VAL A 1012 -16.24 21.08 34.33
N LYS A 1013 -16.93 21.41 35.43
CA LYS A 1013 -16.79 20.68 36.69
C LYS A 1013 -18.12 20.15 37.17
N GLY A 1014 -18.14 18.88 37.57
CA GLY A 1014 -19.32 18.23 38.13
C GLY A 1014 -19.30 18.18 39.65
N THR A 1015 -20.48 18.21 40.26
CA THR A 1015 -20.70 17.76 41.64
C THR A 1015 -22.04 17.03 41.75
N SER A 1016 -22.04 15.82 42.31
CA SER A 1016 -23.25 15.07 42.64
C SER A 1016 -23.37 14.82 44.15
N PRO A 1017 -24.59 14.83 44.71
CA PRO A 1017 -24.86 14.24 46.03
C PRO A 1017 -24.44 12.75 46.15
N LEU A 1018 -24.11 12.08 45.05
CA LEU A 1018 -23.74 10.67 44.96
C LEU A 1018 -22.27 10.42 44.55
N ASP A 1019 -21.41 11.45 44.49
CA ASP A 1019 -20.01 11.30 44.03
C ASP A 1019 -19.23 10.22 44.79
N ALA A 1020 -19.46 10.11 46.11
CA ALA A 1020 -18.79 9.14 46.98
C ALA A 1020 -19.29 7.68 46.83
N THR A 1021 -20.29 7.42 45.99
CA THR A 1021 -20.91 6.08 45.82
C THR A 1021 -21.12 5.65 44.37
N VAL A 1022 -21.25 6.59 43.43
CA VAL A 1022 -21.45 6.32 42.00
C VAL A 1022 -20.41 7.03 41.14
N GLY A 1023 -19.93 8.20 41.58
CA GLY A 1023 -19.17 9.13 40.73
C GLY A 1023 -20.06 9.86 39.73
N HIS A 1024 -19.44 10.66 38.88
CA HIS A 1024 -20.01 11.22 37.67
C HIS A 1024 -18.96 11.22 36.55
N ASP A 1025 -19.41 11.43 35.32
CA ASP A 1025 -18.58 11.42 34.11
C ASP A 1025 -19.25 12.35 33.07
N LEU A 1026 -18.50 13.31 32.52
CA LEU A 1026 -19.01 14.47 31.80
C LEU A 1026 -18.29 14.70 30.47
N ASP A 1027 -18.94 14.44 29.33
CA ASP A 1027 -18.34 14.71 28.01
C ASP A 1027 -18.60 16.14 27.54
N LEU A 1028 -17.71 16.66 26.69
CA LEU A 1028 -17.87 17.92 25.98
C LEU A 1028 -18.09 17.69 24.48
N TYR A 1029 -19.09 18.35 23.92
CA TYR A 1029 -19.36 18.40 22.48
C TYR A 1029 -19.44 19.85 22.01
N PHE A 1030 -18.75 20.15 20.91
CA PHE A 1030 -18.63 21.50 20.36
C PHE A 1030 -19.49 21.63 19.12
N LEU A 1031 -20.39 22.63 19.08
CA LEU A 1031 -21.34 22.84 17.98
C LEU A 1031 -21.18 24.24 17.36
N ASP A 1032 -21.30 24.33 16.04
CA ASP A 1032 -21.24 25.59 15.29
C ASP A 1032 -22.57 26.40 15.34
N SER A 1033 -22.66 27.47 14.55
CA SER A 1033 -23.85 28.33 14.46
C SER A 1033 -25.09 27.63 13.88
N ALA A 1034 -24.90 26.55 13.13
CA ALA A 1034 -25.93 25.68 12.58
C ALA A 1034 -26.20 24.44 13.46
N CYS A 1035 -25.58 24.39 14.65
CA CYS A 1035 -25.65 23.29 15.61
C CYS A 1035 -25.08 21.95 15.10
N ALA A 1036 -24.22 21.98 14.08
CA ALA A 1036 -23.46 20.83 13.62
C ALA A 1036 -22.20 20.62 14.48
N LEU A 1037 -21.78 19.36 14.63
CA LEU A 1037 -20.62 18.99 15.47
C LEU A 1037 -19.30 19.46 14.84
N THR A 1038 -18.49 20.19 15.61
CA THR A 1038 -17.14 20.66 15.23
C THR A 1038 -16.03 19.88 15.92
N GLY A 1039 -16.33 19.16 17.01
CA GLY A 1039 -15.42 18.30 17.76
C GLY A 1039 -16.02 17.86 19.09
N SER A 1040 -15.30 17.02 19.83
CA SER A 1040 -15.70 16.57 21.17
C SER A 1040 -14.48 16.29 22.05
N THR A 1041 -14.70 16.09 23.35
CA THR A 1041 -13.71 15.61 24.31
C THR A 1041 -14.42 14.74 25.33
N ALA A 1042 -13.98 13.50 25.45
CA ALA A 1042 -14.56 12.44 26.26
C ALA A 1042 -13.41 11.54 26.73
N THR A 1043 -12.90 11.76 27.94
CA THR A 1043 -11.90 10.90 28.58
C THR A 1043 -12.51 10.17 29.78
N SER A 1044 -11.73 9.36 30.50
CA SER A 1044 -12.19 8.72 31.74
C SER A 1044 -12.12 9.66 32.96
N SER A 1045 -12.42 10.94 32.79
CA SER A 1045 -12.24 12.01 33.77
C SER A 1045 -13.59 12.62 34.17
N ALA A 1046 -13.88 12.66 35.48
CA ALA A 1046 -15.16 13.16 35.98
C ALA A 1046 -15.42 14.65 35.66
N ASP A 1047 -14.35 15.46 35.70
CA ASP A 1047 -14.32 16.83 35.18
C ASP A 1047 -13.61 16.81 33.81
N GLU A 1048 -14.10 17.59 32.84
CA GLU A 1048 -13.49 17.69 31.50
C GLU A 1048 -12.97 19.08 31.15
N SER A 1049 -11.98 19.16 30.27
CA SER A 1049 -11.48 20.44 29.74
C SER A 1049 -10.74 20.31 28.42
N ALA A 1050 -11.04 21.20 27.47
CA ALA A 1050 -10.42 21.20 26.14
C ALA A 1050 -10.31 22.61 25.52
N PRO A 1051 -9.41 22.80 24.54
CA PRO A 1051 -9.47 23.95 23.62
C PRO A 1051 -10.83 24.00 22.91
N ILE A 1052 -11.39 25.21 22.73
CA ILE A 1052 -12.64 25.40 21.99
C ILE A 1052 -12.32 25.38 20.49
N PRO A 1053 -12.89 24.47 19.67
CA PRO A 1053 -12.61 24.43 18.24
C PRO A 1053 -13.04 25.73 17.52
N PRO A 1054 -12.29 26.22 16.51
CA PRO A 1054 -12.68 27.37 15.71
C PRO A 1054 -14.10 27.24 15.14
N GLY A 1055 -14.88 28.33 15.16
CA GLY A 1055 -16.26 28.36 14.70
C GLY A 1055 -17.32 27.89 15.71
N THR A 1056 -16.93 27.33 16.86
CA THR A 1056 -17.87 26.85 17.90
C THR A 1056 -18.72 27.99 18.48
N VAL A 1057 -20.05 27.83 18.49
CA VAL A 1057 -21.01 28.77 19.09
C VAL A 1057 -21.64 28.20 20.37
N TYR A 1058 -21.78 26.87 20.46
CA TYR A 1058 -22.37 26.20 21.62
C TYR A 1058 -21.45 25.09 22.13
N VAL A 1059 -21.39 24.93 23.45
CA VAL A 1059 -20.79 23.78 24.12
C VAL A 1059 -21.90 22.98 24.77
N LEU A 1060 -22.06 21.72 24.39
CA LEU A 1060 -22.91 20.75 25.05
C LEU A 1060 -22.05 19.96 26.05
N THR A 1061 -22.30 20.14 27.34
CA THR A 1061 -21.88 19.18 28.37
C THR A 1061 -22.88 18.02 28.39
N HIS A 1062 -22.44 16.79 28.23
CA HIS A 1062 -23.26 15.58 28.31
C HIS A 1062 -22.97 14.83 29.61
N LEU A 1063 -23.94 14.13 30.19
CA LEU A 1063 -23.75 13.33 31.40
C LEU A 1063 -23.69 11.83 31.06
N TYR A 1064 -22.49 11.27 31.00
CA TYR A 1064 -22.27 9.85 30.71
C TYR A 1064 -22.59 8.96 31.92
N THR A 1065 -22.07 9.32 33.11
CA THR A 1065 -22.42 8.64 34.38
C THR A 1065 -22.76 9.61 35.50
N GLY A 1066 -23.48 9.14 36.53
CA GLY A 1066 -23.95 9.95 37.67
C GLY A 1066 -25.44 10.27 37.60
N ALA A 1067 -25.91 11.15 38.48
CA ALA A 1067 -27.28 11.67 38.46
C ALA A 1067 -27.38 12.98 39.25
N ASN A 1068 -28.28 13.88 38.85
CA ASN A 1068 -28.47 15.21 39.46
C ASN A 1068 -27.14 15.95 39.68
N VAL A 1069 -26.31 15.97 38.64
CA VAL A 1069 -24.96 16.57 38.69
C VAL A 1069 -25.08 18.06 38.42
N ALA A 1070 -24.73 18.88 39.41
CA ALA A 1070 -24.59 20.31 39.22
C ALA A 1070 -23.28 20.58 38.46
N VAL A 1071 -23.37 21.37 37.38
CA VAL A 1071 -22.26 21.64 36.46
C VAL A 1071 -21.86 23.12 36.50
N ASP A 1072 -20.55 23.36 36.59
CA ASP A 1072 -19.91 24.67 36.53
C ASP A 1072 -19.04 24.74 35.27
N ILE A 1073 -19.55 25.39 34.21
CA ILE A 1073 -18.87 25.56 32.92
C ILE A 1073 -18.11 26.88 32.97
N LYS A 1074 -16.83 26.87 32.63
CA LYS A 1074 -15.98 28.06 32.56
C LYS A 1074 -15.15 28.07 31.28
N ALA A 1075 -15.29 29.14 30.49
CA ALA A 1075 -14.46 29.38 29.31
C ALA A 1075 -13.42 30.49 29.55
N THR A 1076 -12.21 30.30 29.05
CA THR A 1076 -11.04 31.15 29.29
C THR A 1076 -10.22 31.38 28.03
N ASP A 1077 -9.73 32.61 27.86
CA ASP A 1077 -8.70 32.96 26.88
C ASP A 1077 -7.33 32.37 27.29
N ASN A 1078 -6.56 31.85 26.33
CA ASN A 1078 -5.28 31.18 26.55
C ASN A 1078 -4.04 32.09 26.28
N ARG A 1079 -4.22 33.40 26.06
CA ARG A 1079 -3.20 34.33 25.51
C ARG A 1079 -2.35 35.12 26.53
#